data_AF-A0A078KW91-F1
#
_entry.id   AF-A0A078KW91-F1
#
_cell.length_a   1.000
_cell.length_b   1.000
_cell.length_c   1.000
_cell.angle_alpha   90.00
_cell.angle_beta   90.00
_cell.angle_gamma   90.00
#
_symmetry.space_group_name_H-M   'P 1'
#
loop_
_entity.id
_entity.type
_entity.pdbx_description
1 polymer ?
#
loop_
_entity_poly.entity_id
_entity_poly.type
_entity_poly.pdbx_seq_one_letter_code
_entity_poly.pdbx_strand_id
1 'polypeptide(L)'
;MGQEKTILRVPEGLELNETLIASLRKILGEDNFILERYSNTADIQKSYQRRADALEQAFLSVIDTLPMKTQGKVEQDKEVLKGQLKTYLAWCRAQCFFAADADIETYQKSLSRYTALLIGALYDHCDWSITGQGKKKKLSFNSPVQASNPEENIQVEQEKRKELAAEILNKAEHYLTMQQGRDNIATLVPMNVHNVGDLVLLWDKQLPPCSPETIADLEVISKSSLLTTPQWFRDLTSYQQLFFLTIEKEEISLANLKFDTNNLILSWQGIKETNSQVTLEQDLQAIATGAEPLPRWFTQLSVVHRNTIRALVSPNISLSKFEVRMKKLESTLTELALRKLDQLPAEAVQLRQLPYWYLVLPDYNQRLLKEHLNRASKKGVTDLAKVFSFLPSGFRSVPALSNFGQNQLFVLDSQGSISDEMAARLRFSHPASRDVIKMPEQIAELHTRRNLLRILKFTGQRLLLLQTLISPEPTISYFRPDMPDYYLDLQRKMAVAWARRTLGATIVSSNHPYNYARIIDYTASNNADCLEILKVVESFTALEGLPKVHGSWELAQIEDLVSAVITDLDRGLENYDERAGEANIAIKTELLIFFKKNPDFLKLWPNGQKTVADSLFTVNQEEHNQKRYSAHKACLKDLSELAQDYRAVLNSGIGSASVFDYNGRELFLSTQEDLMVSIAGGQSSGSCVSNKDRKWIQICHTNAAYIYRLIYKRWPKFSDTGTDRTNFVNIVARLYISQHGHRYAGQNAPDSDGIKTPDMYLPKDIAEAIKTLLNNPNALRNDDILASNNVVKEIGDALAQVNPGFSNYIFPVLRLSEPHRLILLAELKALMGEDKFWQNALSYWASFYKSAPDGISQIKSHIQNSDINTDSTAVLAHIFRDIVLRPESSTKRSGHTQDVYDAILDLFQAPDPEAKFDDVLQNLQQIKKTAFESSAAIMVASV
;
A
#
# COMPACT_ATOMS: atom_id res chain seq x y z
N MET A 1 23.90 -0.56 -2.57
CA MET A 1 22.54 -1.13 -2.44
C MET A 1 22.68 -2.64 -2.56
N GLY A 2 21.87 -3.41 -1.84
CA GLY A 2 21.98 -4.87 -1.86
C GLY A 2 21.89 -5.40 -3.28
N GLN A 3 22.78 -6.33 -3.65
CA GLN A 3 22.48 -7.20 -4.78
C GLN A 3 21.14 -7.89 -4.48
N GLU A 4 20.30 -8.05 -5.49
CA GLU A 4 19.12 -8.90 -5.41
C GLU A 4 19.59 -10.29 -4.99
N LYS A 5 19.05 -10.80 -3.88
CA LYS A 5 19.35 -12.13 -3.36
C LYS A 5 18.05 -12.90 -3.23
N THR A 6 18.13 -14.22 -3.33
CA THR A 6 17.06 -15.12 -2.96
C THR A 6 17.25 -15.61 -1.53
N ILE A 7 16.21 -15.48 -0.71
CA ILE A 7 16.09 -16.18 0.58
C ILE A 7 15.43 -17.53 0.29
N LEU A 8 16.18 -18.62 0.42
CA LEU A 8 15.64 -19.97 0.35
C LEU A 8 15.23 -20.42 1.75
N ARG A 9 13.92 -20.49 1.97
CA ARG A 9 13.32 -20.96 3.22
C ARG A 9 13.18 -22.48 3.20
N VAL A 10 13.75 -23.13 4.20
CA VAL A 10 13.81 -24.59 4.32
C VAL A 10 13.22 -24.98 5.68
N PRO A 11 12.29 -25.94 5.74
CA PRO A 11 11.71 -26.34 7.02
C PRO A 11 12.79 -26.93 7.92
N GLU A 12 12.58 -26.79 9.23
CA GLU A 12 13.41 -27.47 10.23
C GLU A 12 13.43 -28.98 9.98
N GLY A 13 14.63 -29.58 10.09
CA GLY A 13 14.85 -31.02 9.88
C GLY A 13 14.99 -31.48 8.43
N LEU A 14 14.74 -30.65 7.41
CA LEU A 14 15.01 -31.01 6.01
C LEU A 14 16.48 -30.77 5.67
N GLU A 15 17.26 -31.83 5.48
CA GLU A 15 18.64 -31.72 5.01
C GLU A 15 18.71 -31.54 3.49
N LEU A 16 19.51 -30.58 3.03
CA LEU A 16 19.74 -30.33 1.61
C LEU A 16 21.06 -30.98 1.20
N ASN A 17 20.99 -32.02 0.37
CA ASN A 17 22.19 -32.61 -0.22
C ASN A 17 22.76 -31.70 -1.34
N GLU A 18 24.02 -31.90 -1.71
CA GLU A 18 24.72 -31.10 -2.72
C GLU A 18 24.01 -31.12 -4.09
N THR A 19 23.42 -32.25 -4.48
CA THR A 19 22.67 -32.38 -5.73
C THR A 19 21.45 -31.46 -5.75
N LEU A 20 20.66 -31.47 -4.68
CA LEU A 20 19.49 -30.61 -4.52
C LEU A 20 19.90 -29.13 -4.48
N ILE A 21 20.99 -28.78 -3.77
CA ILE A 21 21.52 -27.41 -3.75
C ILE A 21 21.92 -26.96 -5.16
N ALA A 22 22.63 -27.81 -5.91
CA ALA A 22 23.03 -27.50 -7.29
C ALA A 22 21.82 -27.29 -8.21
N SER A 23 20.80 -28.14 -8.08
CA SER A 23 19.53 -27.98 -8.81
C SER A 23 18.83 -26.68 -8.44
N LEU A 24 18.74 -26.34 -7.14
CA LEU A 24 18.11 -25.11 -6.68
C LEU A 24 18.85 -23.86 -7.17
N ARG A 25 20.19 -23.86 -7.19
CA ARG A 25 20.98 -22.77 -7.78
C ARG A 25 20.62 -22.55 -9.25
N LYS A 26 20.48 -23.64 -10.01
CA LYS A 26 20.07 -23.58 -11.43
C LYS A 26 18.65 -23.04 -11.60
N ILE A 27 17.70 -23.50 -10.78
CA ILE A 27 16.29 -23.08 -10.85
C ILE A 27 16.13 -21.60 -10.49
N LEU A 28 16.77 -21.18 -9.40
CA LEU A 28 16.68 -19.81 -8.88
C LEU A 28 17.54 -18.82 -9.68
N GLY A 29 18.47 -19.33 -10.51
CA GLY A 29 19.35 -18.52 -11.35
C GLY A 29 20.40 -17.75 -10.55
N GLU A 30 20.75 -18.23 -9.35
CA GLU A 30 21.66 -17.57 -8.42
C GLU A 30 22.69 -18.57 -7.88
N ASP A 31 23.97 -18.21 -7.95
CA ASP A 31 25.05 -19.04 -7.40
C ASP A 31 25.00 -19.08 -5.86
N ASN A 32 24.43 -18.05 -5.22
CA ASN A 32 24.38 -17.89 -3.77
C ASN A 32 23.03 -17.33 -3.29
N PHE A 33 22.12 -18.22 -2.85
CA PHE A 33 20.96 -17.85 -2.04
C PHE A 33 21.29 -17.91 -0.54
N ILE A 34 20.54 -17.18 0.28
CA ILE A 34 20.63 -17.23 1.75
C ILE A 34 19.68 -18.31 2.24
N LEU A 35 20.20 -19.28 3.01
CA LEU A 35 19.38 -20.28 3.68
C LEU A 35 18.72 -19.69 4.94
N GLU A 36 17.41 -19.82 5.04
CA GLU A 36 16.63 -19.48 6.23
C GLU A 36 15.87 -20.73 6.69
N ARG A 37 16.07 -21.14 7.95
CA ARG A 37 15.26 -22.21 8.55
C ARG A 37 13.93 -21.65 9.02
N TYR A 38 12.84 -22.38 8.80
CA TYR A 38 11.53 -22.00 9.29
C TYR A 38 10.82 -23.15 10.02
N SER A 39 10.12 -22.80 11.09
CA SER A 39 9.15 -23.64 11.80
C SER A 39 7.73 -23.39 11.28
N ASN A 40 6.80 -24.30 11.56
CA ASN A 40 5.39 -24.10 11.21
C ASN A 40 4.78 -22.89 11.95
N THR A 41 5.27 -22.58 13.14
CA THR A 41 4.87 -21.41 13.93
C THR A 41 5.78 -20.22 13.67
N ALA A 42 5.25 -19.00 13.62
CA ALA A 42 6.03 -17.78 13.47
C ALA A 42 6.77 -17.44 14.78
N ASP A 43 7.97 -16.88 14.67
CA ASP A 43 8.69 -16.28 15.80
C ASP A 43 8.10 -14.88 16.07
N ILE A 44 7.02 -14.84 16.85
CA ILE A 44 6.25 -13.63 17.11
C ILE A 44 7.13 -12.59 17.80
N GLN A 45 7.94 -12.97 18.79
CA GLN A 45 8.82 -12.05 19.52
C GLN A 45 9.75 -11.30 18.56
N LYS A 46 10.41 -12.04 17.67
CA LYS A 46 11.31 -11.47 16.66
C LYS A 46 10.59 -10.55 15.69
N SER A 47 9.35 -10.87 15.31
CA SER A 47 8.55 -9.99 14.46
C SER A 47 8.27 -8.64 15.11
N TYR A 48 7.88 -8.63 16.39
CA TYR A 48 7.69 -7.38 17.14
C TYR A 48 8.99 -6.60 17.35
N GLN A 49 10.09 -7.31 17.59
CA GLN A 49 11.41 -6.70 17.76
C GLN A 49 11.84 -5.95 16.50
N ARG A 50 11.78 -6.60 15.35
CA ARG A 50 12.16 -5.99 14.07
C ARG A 50 11.18 -4.88 13.67
N ARG A 51 9.90 -4.99 14.01
CA ARG A 51 8.91 -3.92 13.81
C ARG A 51 9.29 -2.66 14.59
N ALA A 52 9.69 -2.80 15.87
CA ALA A 52 10.16 -1.69 16.67
C ALA A 52 11.45 -1.05 16.10
N ASP A 53 12.38 -1.88 15.60
CA ASP A 53 13.61 -1.41 14.94
C ASP A 53 13.30 -0.60 13.67
N ALA A 54 12.36 -1.07 12.85
CA ALA A 54 11.95 -0.37 11.63
C ALA A 54 11.33 0.99 11.93
N LEU A 55 10.48 1.09 12.97
CA LEU A 55 9.90 2.34 13.43
C LEU A 55 10.95 3.30 14.01
N GLU A 56 11.95 2.78 14.70
CA GLU A 56 13.10 3.56 15.19
C GLU A 56 13.85 4.22 14.03
N GLN A 57 14.20 3.44 13.01
CA GLN A 57 14.89 3.95 11.82
C GLN A 57 14.01 4.95 11.04
N ALA A 58 12.71 4.69 10.95
CA ALA A 58 11.76 5.62 10.33
C ALA A 58 11.72 6.95 11.08
N PHE A 59 11.67 6.93 12.41
CA PHE A 59 11.69 8.12 13.24
C PHE A 59 12.99 8.92 13.04
N LEU A 60 14.15 8.25 13.05
CA LEU A 60 15.45 8.87 12.74
C LEU A 60 15.46 9.53 11.35
N SER A 61 14.89 8.85 10.35
CA SER A 61 14.77 9.40 9.01
C SER A 61 13.89 10.65 8.97
N VAL A 62 12.81 10.70 9.74
CA VAL A 62 11.93 11.88 9.85
C VAL A 62 12.68 13.06 10.44
N ILE A 63 13.36 12.90 11.58
CA ILE A 63 14.06 14.00 12.25
C ILE A 63 15.22 14.55 11.42
N ASP A 64 15.84 13.72 10.58
CA ASP A 64 16.92 14.13 9.68
C ASP A 64 16.41 14.85 8.43
N THR A 65 15.15 14.64 8.03
CA THR A 65 14.61 15.09 6.74
C THR A 65 13.62 16.24 6.85
N LEU A 66 12.74 16.19 7.85
CA LEU A 66 11.66 17.16 7.99
C LEU A 66 12.08 18.32 8.90
N PRO A 67 11.57 19.54 8.67
CA PRO A 67 11.81 20.66 9.57
C PRO A 67 11.15 20.39 10.93
N MET A 68 11.92 20.62 11.99
CA MET A 68 11.45 20.53 13.38
C MET A 68 11.16 21.93 13.92
N LYS A 69 10.12 22.05 14.74
CA LYS A 69 9.73 23.26 15.48
C LYS A 69 10.68 23.45 16.66
N THR A 70 11.55 24.44 16.55
CA THR A 70 12.39 24.95 17.65
C THR A 70 11.74 26.16 18.30
N GLN A 71 12.00 26.39 19.60
CA GLN A 71 11.56 27.61 20.29
C GLN A 71 12.38 28.84 19.85
N GLY A 72 13.62 28.64 19.37
CA GLY A 72 14.49 29.67 18.80
C GLY A 72 14.59 29.62 17.27
N LYS A 73 15.18 30.67 16.67
CA LYS A 73 15.35 30.82 15.22
C LYS A 73 16.72 30.35 14.70
N VAL A 74 17.62 29.89 15.58
CA VAL A 74 19.03 29.63 15.22
C VAL A 74 19.21 28.17 14.81
N GLU A 75 20.05 27.90 13.81
CA GLU A 75 20.32 26.53 13.31
C GLU A 75 20.90 25.61 14.41
N GLN A 76 21.69 26.18 15.32
CA GLN A 76 22.21 25.48 16.50
C GLN A 76 21.10 24.86 17.36
N ASP A 77 19.94 25.51 17.46
CA ASP A 77 18.80 25.01 18.24
C ASP A 77 18.22 23.72 17.62
N LYS A 78 18.33 23.55 16.29
CA LYS A 78 17.81 22.36 15.60
C LYS A 78 18.68 21.13 15.84
N GLU A 79 20.00 21.27 15.76
CA GLU A 79 20.91 20.14 16.03
C GLU A 79 20.87 19.73 17.49
N VAL A 80 20.72 20.68 18.42
CA VAL A 80 20.46 20.40 19.84
C VAL A 80 19.16 19.61 20.01
N LEU A 81 18.06 20.06 19.39
CA LEU A 81 16.78 19.35 19.44
C LEU A 81 16.87 17.94 18.84
N LYS A 82 17.58 17.75 17.71
CA LYS A 82 17.81 16.41 17.15
C LYS A 82 18.60 15.51 18.12
N GLY A 83 19.61 16.04 18.79
CA GLY A 83 20.34 15.33 19.84
C GLY A 83 19.44 14.90 21.01
N GLN A 84 18.55 15.80 21.44
CA GLN A 84 17.54 15.50 22.46
C GLN A 84 16.55 14.43 22.01
N LEU A 85 16.06 14.50 20.77
CA LEU A 85 15.16 13.51 20.19
C LEU A 85 15.82 12.14 20.05
N LYS A 86 17.12 12.06 19.75
CA LYS A 86 17.88 10.79 19.74
C LYS A 86 18.04 10.21 21.15
N THR A 87 18.28 11.05 22.15
CA THR A 87 18.33 10.64 23.56
C THR A 87 16.96 10.14 24.04
N TYR A 88 15.90 10.85 23.68
CA TYR A 88 14.52 10.43 23.92
C TYR A 88 14.19 9.11 23.25
N LEU A 89 14.63 8.88 22.00
CA LEU A 89 14.44 7.63 21.30
C LEU A 89 15.10 6.45 22.03
N ALA A 90 16.33 6.63 22.51
CA ALA A 90 17.02 5.61 23.31
C ALA A 90 16.25 5.28 24.61
N TRP A 91 15.68 6.30 25.26
CA TRP A 91 14.80 6.10 26.41
C TRP A 91 13.52 5.34 26.04
N CYS A 92 12.80 5.75 24.99
CA CYS A 92 11.63 5.04 24.47
C CYS A 92 11.93 3.57 24.20
N ARG A 93 13.11 3.30 23.64
CA ARG A 93 13.57 1.95 23.32
C ARG A 93 13.80 1.12 24.58
N ALA A 94 14.37 1.69 25.64
CA ALA A 94 14.50 1.01 26.93
C ALA A 94 13.14 0.69 27.57
N GLN A 95 12.09 1.45 27.25
CA GLN A 95 10.71 1.17 27.68
C GLN A 95 10.02 0.08 26.82
N CYS A 96 10.61 -0.31 25.69
CA CYS A 96 10.05 -1.29 24.76
C CYS A 96 10.78 -2.63 24.91
N PHE A 97 10.29 -3.46 25.83
CA PHE A 97 10.82 -4.81 26.06
C PHE A 97 9.83 -5.87 25.58
N PHE A 98 10.35 -6.85 24.84
CA PHE A 98 9.61 -8.02 24.39
C PHE A 98 10.18 -9.25 25.13
N ALA A 99 9.56 -9.61 26.26
CA ALA A 99 9.97 -10.75 27.07
C ALA A 99 9.86 -12.05 26.26
N ALA A 100 10.80 -12.98 26.44
CA ALA A 100 10.68 -14.30 25.81
C ALA A 100 9.38 -14.99 26.26
N ASP A 101 8.76 -15.75 25.35
CA ASP A 101 7.55 -16.54 25.58
C ASP A 101 6.30 -15.77 26.02
N ALA A 102 6.31 -14.42 25.96
CA ALA A 102 5.09 -13.65 26.19
C ALA A 102 4.08 -13.84 25.05
N ASP A 103 2.80 -13.63 25.37
CA ASP A 103 1.74 -13.70 24.37
C ASP A 103 1.74 -12.47 23.44
N ILE A 104 1.02 -12.62 22.33
CA ILE A 104 0.90 -11.57 21.31
C ILE A 104 0.25 -10.30 21.87
N GLU A 105 -0.63 -10.40 22.85
CA GLU A 105 -1.32 -9.24 23.45
C GLU A 105 -0.34 -8.38 24.26
N THR A 106 0.56 -9.03 24.99
CA THR A 106 1.66 -8.39 25.72
C THR A 106 2.62 -7.70 24.76
N TYR A 107 3.03 -8.38 23.69
CA TYR A 107 3.87 -7.75 22.66
C TYR A 107 3.18 -6.58 21.97
N GLN A 108 1.89 -6.72 21.65
CA GLN A 108 1.09 -5.64 21.05
C GLN A 108 1.03 -4.42 21.95
N LYS A 109 0.79 -4.60 23.25
CA LYS A 109 0.79 -3.50 24.23
C LYS A 109 2.14 -2.79 24.29
N SER A 110 3.26 -3.53 24.32
CA SER A 110 4.61 -2.95 24.30
C SER A 110 4.88 -2.15 23.02
N LEU A 111 4.50 -2.69 21.85
CA LEU A 111 4.68 -2.02 20.57
C LEU A 111 3.77 -0.79 20.42
N SER A 112 2.52 -0.87 20.87
CA SER A 112 1.58 0.27 20.84
C SER A 112 2.07 1.41 21.71
N ARG A 113 2.56 1.13 22.93
CA ARG A 113 3.17 2.15 23.80
C ARG A 113 4.40 2.78 23.16
N TYR A 114 5.32 1.97 22.64
CA TYR A 114 6.51 2.46 21.95
C TYR A 114 6.15 3.37 20.77
N THR A 115 5.24 2.91 19.92
CA THR A 115 4.75 3.65 18.75
C THR A 115 4.09 4.98 19.16
N ALA A 116 3.29 4.98 20.23
CA ALA A 116 2.65 6.19 20.75
C ALA A 116 3.67 7.25 21.20
N LEU A 117 4.78 6.83 21.82
CA LEU A 117 5.86 7.72 22.22
C LEU A 117 6.56 8.37 21.01
N LEU A 118 6.76 7.61 19.93
CA LEU A 118 7.34 8.14 18.69
C LEU A 118 6.38 9.13 18.01
N ILE A 119 5.10 8.77 17.88
CA ILE A 119 4.07 9.65 17.32
C ILE A 119 3.94 10.93 18.17
N GLY A 120 3.97 10.82 19.49
CA GLY A 120 3.92 11.97 20.41
C GLY A 120 5.10 12.94 20.21
N ALA A 121 6.33 12.43 20.08
CA ALA A 121 7.47 13.29 19.81
C ALA A 121 7.39 13.97 18.43
N LEU A 122 6.95 13.26 17.39
CA LEU A 122 6.68 13.90 16.10
C LEU A 122 5.55 14.92 16.21
N TYR A 123 4.54 14.65 17.03
CA TYR A 123 3.43 15.57 17.22
C TYR A 123 3.92 16.91 17.80
N ASP A 124 4.80 16.82 18.78
CA ASP A 124 5.30 17.96 19.56
C ASP A 124 6.29 18.81 18.77
N HIS A 125 7.12 18.14 17.95
CA HIS A 125 8.32 18.74 17.39
C HIS A 125 8.34 18.87 15.86
N CYS A 126 7.43 18.25 15.10
CA CYS A 126 7.36 18.53 13.66
C CYS A 126 6.83 19.94 13.39
N ASP A 127 7.40 20.62 12.40
CA ASP A 127 6.81 21.86 11.88
C ASP A 127 5.61 21.54 10.99
N TRP A 128 4.40 21.75 11.52
CA TRP A 128 3.14 21.50 10.84
C TRP A 128 2.84 22.44 9.66
N SER A 129 3.70 23.44 9.38
CA SER A 129 3.60 24.23 8.16
C SER A 129 3.79 23.39 6.89
N ILE A 130 4.49 22.24 6.99
CA ILE A 130 4.77 21.31 5.87
C ILE A 130 3.58 20.48 5.41
N THR A 131 2.41 20.71 5.98
CA THR A 131 1.23 19.90 5.67
C THR A 131 0.50 20.43 4.44
N GLY A 132 0.93 21.58 3.89
CA GLY A 132 0.27 22.27 2.77
C GLY A 132 -1.14 22.75 3.10
N GLN A 133 -1.65 22.46 4.30
CA GLN A 133 -2.82 23.10 4.88
C GLN A 133 -2.38 24.48 5.37
N GLY A 134 -2.04 25.34 4.41
CA GLY A 134 -1.95 26.77 4.67
C GLY A 134 -3.21 27.19 5.43
N LYS A 135 -3.09 28.24 6.25
CA LYS A 135 -4.21 28.91 6.92
C LYS A 135 -5.29 29.24 5.89
N LYS A 136 -6.15 28.29 5.52
CA LYS A 136 -7.33 28.54 4.73
C LYS A 136 -8.17 29.41 5.65
N LYS A 137 -8.09 30.72 5.44
CA LYS A 137 -9.08 31.71 5.88
C LYS A 137 -10.42 30.99 5.85
N LYS A 138 -11.17 30.99 6.95
CA LYS A 138 -12.56 30.52 7.11
C LYS A 138 -13.38 30.70 5.81
N LEU A 139 -13.20 29.82 4.84
CA LEU A 139 -13.90 29.78 3.57
C LEU A 139 -14.72 28.51 3.69
N SER A 140 -15.98 28.75 4.06
CA SER A 140 -17.10 27.84 4.22
C SER A 140 -16.82 26.42 3.70
N PHE A 141 -16.48 25.52 4.62
CA PHE A 141 -16.75 24.11 4.40
C PHE A 141 -18.26 23.93 4.56
N ASN A 142 -18.95 23.67 3.46
CA ASN A 142 -20.30 23.07 3.46
C ASN A 142 -20.20 21.59 3.83
N SER A 143 -19.57 21.27 4.96
CA SER A 143 -19.78 20.00 5.63
C SER A 143 -21.01 20.18 6.53
N PRO A 144 -22.01 19.29 6.53
CA PRO A 144 -23.25 19.45 7.32
C PRO A 144 -23.04 19.44 8.84
N VAL A 145 -21.80 19.32 9.32
CA VAL A 145 -21.45 19.30 10.74
C VAL A 145 -20.62 20.55 11.03
N GLN A 146 -21.29 21.69 11.20
CA GLN A 146 -20.69 22.80 11.92
C GLN A 146 -20.71 22.42 13.39
N ALA A 147 -19.58 21.92 13.90
CA ALA A 147 -19.35 21.79 15.33
C ALA A 147 -19.59 23.16 15.97
N SER A 148 -20.68 23.30 16.71
CA SER A 148 -21.12 24.55 17.33
C SER A 148 -20.25 24.94 18.54
N ASN A 149 -19.32 24.07 18.96
CA ASN A 149 -18.42 24.27 20.10
C ASN A 149 -16.95 24.43 19.64
N PRO A 150 -16.24 25.52 20.04
CA PRO A 150 -14.80 25.68 19.85
C PRO A 150 -13.94 24.52 20.38
N GLU A 151 -14.34 23.85 21.46
CA GLU A 151 -13.61 22.72 22.06
C GLU A 151 -13.59 21.50 21.12
N GLU A 152 -14.72 21.21 20.48
CA GLU A 152 -14.85 20.11 19.51
C GLU A 152 -13.91 20.32 18.30
N ASN A 153 -13.78 21.57 17.84
CA ASN A 153 -12.85 21.93 16.77
C ASN A 153 -11.37 21.72 17.17
N ILE A 154 -11.02 21.97 18.43
CA ILE A 154 -9.66 21.73 18.96
C ILE A 154 -9.38 20.23 18.99
N GLN A 155 -10.32 19.41 19.49
CA GLN A 155 -10.16 17.96 19.57
C GLN A 155 -10.01 17.34 18.17
N VAL A 156 -10.85 17.73 17.21
CA VAL A 156 -10.76 17.24 15.82
C VAL A 156 -9.40 17.61 15.18
N GLU A 157 -8.89 18.81 15.44
CA GLU A 157 -7.57 19.23 14.95
C GLU A 157 -6.43 18.45 15.62
N GLN A 158 -6.55 18.17 16.92
CA GLN A 158 -5.57 17.34 17.65
C GLN A 158 -5.53 15.91 17.09
N GLU A 159 -6.68 15.27 16.87
CA GLU A 159 -6.75 13.93 16.30
C GLU A 159 -6.19 13.89 14.87
N LYS A 160 -6.52 14.86 14.03
CA LYS A 160 -5.93 14.98 12.67
C LYS A 160 -4.41 15.08 12.70
N ARG A 161 -3.84 15.80 13.68
CA ARG A 161 -2.38 15.91 13.84
C ARG A 161 -1.74 14.60 14.31
N LYS A 162 -2.41 13.85 15.21
CA LYS A 162 -1.95 12.51 15.60
C LYS A 162 -1.91 11.57 14.40
N GLU A 163 -3.00 11.52 13.62
CA GLU A 163 -3.06 10.73 12.39
C GLU A 163 -1.97 11.12 11.40
N LEU A 164 -1.68 12.42 11.28
CA LEU A 164 -0.65 12.91 10.38
C LEU A 164 0.77 12.59 10.85
N ALA A 165 1.07 12.68 12.14
CA ALA A 165 2.33 12.21 12.70
C ALA A 165 2.54 10.71 12.44
N ALA A 166 1.50 9.90 12.63
CA ALA A 166 1.53 8.48 12.31
C ALA A 166 1.77 8.25 10.81
N GLU A 167 1.11 9.01 9.93
CA GLU A 167 1.32 8.92 8.47
C GLU A 167 2.73 9.33 8.04
N ILE A 168 3.31 10.36 8.67
CA ILE A 168 4.70 10.77 8.41
C ILE A 168 5.67 9.64 8.78
N LEU A 169 5.49 9.03 9.95
CA LEU A 169 6.31 7.89 10.39
C LEU A 169 6.17 6.70 9.43
N ASN A 170 4.92 6.39 9.06
CA ASN A 170 4.56 5.33 8.11
C ASN A 170 5.20 5.54 6.72
N LYS A 171 5.17 6.78 6.20
CA LYS A 171 5.79 7.10 4.90
C LYS A 171 7.30 7.08 4.97
N ALA A 172 7.92 7.56 6.06
CA ALA A 172 9.36 7.48 6.24
C ALA A 172 9.85 6.02 6.25
N GLU A 173 9.13 5.13 6.93
CA GLU A 173 9.38 3.69 6.86
C GLU A 173 9.33 3.18 5.42
N HIS A 174 8.28 3.50 4.67
CA HIS A 174 8.16 3.05 3.28
C HIS A 174 9.36 3.44 2.40
N TYR A 175 9.91 4.66 2.58
CA TYR A 175 11.13 5.09 1.86
C TYR A 175 12.37 4.30 2.29
N LEU A 176 12.47 3.92 3.56
CA LEU A 176 13.57 3.08 4.05
C LEU A 176 13.45 1.65 3.51
N THR A 177 12.26 1.06 3.52
CA THR A 177 12.00 -0.26 2.93
C THR A 177 12.31 -0.26 1.43
N MET A 178 11.89 0.79 0.70
CA MET A 178 12.28 0.98 -0.70
C MET A 178 13.80 1.07 -0.87
N GLN A 179 14.51 1.77 0.03
CA GLN A 179 15.97 1.91 -0.02
C GLN A 179 16.71 0.59 0.18
N GLN A 180 16.17 -0.26 1.07
CA GLN A 180 16.71 -1.59 1.34
C GLN A 180 16.51 -2.50 0.14
N GLY A 181 15.45 -2.27 -0.64
CA GLY A 181 15.01 -3.16 -1.70
C GLY A 181 14.21 -4.30 -1.11
N ARG A 182 14.12 -5.40 -1.85
CA ARG A 182 13.46 -6.61 -1.40
C ARG A 182 14.24 -7.81 -1.94
N ASP A 183 14.24 -8.88 -1.16
CA ASP A 183 14.82 -10.15 -1.59
C ASP A 183 13.76 -10.99 -2.29
N ASN A 184 14.18 -11.81 -3.24
CA ASN A 184 13.35 -12.90 -3.76
C ASN A 184 13.10 -13.90 -2.62
N ILE A 185 11.93 -14.53 -2.60
CA ILE A 185 11.61 -15.56 -1.60
C ILE A 185 11.36 -16.88 -2.31
N ALA A 186 12.11 -17.89 -1.93
CA ALA A 186 11.85 -19.29 -2.27
C ALA A 186 11.48 -20.06 -1.00
N THR A 187 10.58 -21.03 -1.06
CA THR A 187 10.20 -21.86 0.09
C THR A 187 10.00 -23.29 -0.35
N LEU A 188 10.76 -24.20 0.26
CA LEU A 188 10.60 -25.64 0.07
C LEU A 188 9.56 -26.20 1.03
N VAL A 189 8.59 -26.94 0.50
CA VAL A 189 7.53 -27.59 1.27
C VAL A 189 7.57 -29.10 0.97
N PRO A 190 7.95 -29.95 1.94
CA PRO A 190 7.97 -31.40 1.75
C PRO A 190 6.56 -31.93 1.47
N MET A 191 6.38 -32.57 0.31
CA MET A 191 5.07 -33.06 -0.10
C MET A 191 5.23 -34.17 -1.15
N ASN A 192 4.70 -35.35 -0.86
CA ASN A 192 4.76 -36.50 -1.77
C ASN A 192 3.75 -36.33 -2.92
N VAL A 193 4.14 -35.59 -3.98
CA VAL A 193 3.25 -35.29 -5.12
C VAL A 193 3.15 -36.49 -6.06
N HIS A 194 4.29 -36.99 -6.54
CA HIS A 194 4.36 -38.21 -7.36
C HIS A 194 5.02 -39.35 -6.61
N ASN A 195 6.09 -39.04 -5.87
CA ASN A 195 6.90 -40.01 -5.14
C ASN A 195 7.14 -39.57 -3.71
N VAL A 196 7.57 -40.52 -2.88
CA VAL A 196 8.05 -40.23 -1.52
C VAL A 196 9.31 -39.39 -1.61
N GLY A 197 9.32 -38.25 -0.90
CA GLY A 197 10.48 -37.34 -0.85
C GLY A 197 10.44 -36.21 -1.87
N ASP A 198 9.37 -36.07 -2.64
CA ASP A 198 9.16 -34.90 -3.49
C ASP A 198 9.04 -33.62 -2.64
N LEU A 199 9.44 -32.50 -3.24
CA LEU A 199 9.39 -31.16 -2.64
C LEU A 199 8.59 -30.22 -3.55
N VAL A 200 7.77 -29.38 -2.94
CA VAL A 200 7.15 -28.24 -3.64
C VAL A 200 8.00 -27.00 -3.38
N LEU A 201 8.44 -26.34 -4.44
CA LEU A 201 9.15 -25.06 -4.37
C LEU A 201 8.19 -23.93 -4.75
N LEU A 202 7.87 -23.08 -3.77
CA LEU A 202 7.17 -21.82 -4.00
C LEU A 202 8.19 -20.72 -4.21
N TRP A 203 8.09 -19.98 -5.31
CA TRP A 203 9.04 -18.92 -5.63
C TRP A 203 8.33 -17.62 -5.98
N ASP A 204 8.60 -16.57 -5.20
CA ASP A 204 8.17 -15.20 -5.47
C ASP A 204 9.40 -14.37 -5.85
N LYS A 205 9.48 -14.06 -7.15
CA LYS A 205 10.52 -13.20 -7.73
C LYS A 205 10.04 -11.76 -7.79
N GLN A 206 10.86 -10.83 -7.32
CA GLN A 206 10.61 -9.40 -7.45
C GLN A 206 10.74 -8.97 -8.92
N LEU A 207 9.87 -8.05 -9.33
CA LEU A 207 9.94 -7.44 -10.66
C LEU A 207 10.15 -5.93 -10.55
N PRO A 208 10.89 -5.30 -11.49
CA PRO A 208 11.14 -3.87 -11.42
C PRO A 208 9.81 -3.11 -11.59
N PRO A 209 9.46 -2.18 -10.68
CA PRO A 209 8.13 -1.58 -10.60
C PRO A 209 7.97 -0.35 -11.50
N CYS A 210 9.06 0.37 -11.78
CA CYS A 210 9.02 1.63 -12.51
C CYS A 210 9.00 1.44 -14.03
N SER A 211 8.26 2.31 -14.71
CA SER A 211 8.39 2.52 -16.15
C SER A 211 9.60 3.43 -16.46
N PRO A 212 10.14 3.42 -17.68
CA PRO A 212 11.21 4.35 -18.08
C PRO A 212 10.83 5.82 -17.87
N GLU A 213 9.58 6.20 -18.14
CA GLU A 213 9.07 7.56 -17.95
C GLU A 213 9.06 7.95 -16.47
N THR A 214 8.75 7.00 -15.59
CA THR A 214 8.79 7.24 -14.13
C THR A 214 10.21 7.41 -13.63
N ILE A 215 11.18 6.68 -14.19
CA ILE A 215 12.60 6.88 -13.88
C ILE A 215 13.06 8.25 -14.37
N ALA A 216 12.71 8.65 -15.60
CA ALA A 216 13.03 9.98 -16.12
C ALA A 216 12.45 11.11 -15.25
N ASP A 217 11.19 10.98 -14.81
CA ASP A 217 10.55 11.89 -13.86
C ASP A 217 11.38 12.01 -12.56
N LEU A 218 11.84 10.89 -12.00
CA LEU A 218 12.64 10.85 -10.77
C LEU A 218 14.03 11.47 -10.95
N GLU A 219 14.66 11.29 -12.11
CA GLU A 219 15.92 11.96 -12.44
C GLU A 219 15.76 13.48 -12.48
N VAL A 220 14.66 13.97 -13.05
CA VAL A 220 14.38 15.42 -13.09
C VAL A 220 14.11 15.95 -11.68
N ILE A 221 13.36 15.22 -10.86
CA ILE A 221 13.14 15.57 -9.44
C ILE A 221 14.48 15.64 -8.69
N SER A 222 15.38 14.67 -8.92
CA SER A 222 16.69 14.61 -8.24
C SER A 222 17.59 15.81 -8.57
N LYS A 223 17.49 16.34 -9.80
CA LYS A 223 18.29 17.47 -10.29
C LYS A 223 17.68 18.83 -9.94
N SER A 224 16.39 18.87 -9.60
CA SER A 224 15.70 20.11 -9.29
C SER A 224 16.25 20.75 -8.02
N SER A 225 16.33 22.08 -7.98
CA SER A 225 16.60 22.84 -6.75
C SER A 225 15.37 22.95 -5.85
N LEU A 226 14.16 22.86 -6.40
CA LEU A 226 12.90 23.03 -5.66
C LEU A 226 12.69 21.88 -4.67
N LEU A 227 12.75 22.19 -3.37
CA LEU A 227 12.56 21.18 -2.32
C LEU A 227 11.08 20.79 -2.17
N THR A 228 10.18 21.77 -2.26
CA THR A 228 8.73 21.59 -2.13
C THR A 228 7.97 22.50 -3.07
N THR A 229 6.74 22.13 -3.45
CA THR A 229 5.87 23.00 -4.26
C THR A 229 5.58 24.31 -3.54
N PRO A 230 5.77 25.49 -4.17
CA PRO A 230 5.47 26.78 -3.56
C PRO A 230 3.99 26.91 -3.18
N GLN A 231 3.72 27.59 -2.06
CA GLN A 231 2.37 27.71 -1.52
C GLN A 231 1.40 28.37 -2.51
N TRP A 232 1.84 29.38 -3.28
CA TRP A 232 0.98 30.06 -4.25
C TRP A 232 0.46 29.09 -5.32
N PHE A 233 1.24 28.09 -5.71
CA PHE A 233 0.84 27.08 -6.69
C PHE A 233 -0.07 26.03 -6.05
N ARG A 234 0.19 25.64 -4.79
CA ARG A 234 -0.70 24.74 -4.01
C ARG A 234 -2.09 25.33 -3.80
N ASP A 235 -2.18 26.65 -3.66
CA ASP A 235 -3.45 27.37 -3.48
C ASP A 235 -4.31 27.40 -4.76
N LEU A 236 -3.73 27.08 -5.92
CA LEU A 236 -4.44 27.02 -7.20
C LEU A 236 -5.34 25.79 -7.32
N THR A 237 -6.40 25.92 -8.10
CA THR A 237 -7.18 24.76 -8.55
C THR A 237 -6.41 23.92 -9.57
N SER A 238 -6.78 22.66 -9.74
CA SER A 238 -6.06 21.72 -10.64
C SER A 238 -5.94 22.21 -12.09
N TYR A 239 -6.97 22.85 -12.64
CA TYR A 239 -6.90 23.40 -14.01
C TYR A 239 -5.99 24.64 -14.11
N GLN A 240 -5.89 25.43 -13.03
CA GLN A 240 -4.96 26.56 -12.96
C GLN A 240 -3.51 26.08 -12.82
N GLN A 241 -3.28 25.02 -12.05
CA GLN A 241 -1.98 24.37 -11.96
C GLN A 241 -1.54 23.86 -13.34
N LEU A 242 -2.41 23.13 -14.04
CA LEU A 242 -2.15 22.65 -15.40
C LEU A 242 -1.89 23.79 -16.40
N PHE A 243 -2.58 24.92 -16.27
CA PHE A 243 -2.29 26.11 -17.07
C PHE A 243 -0.83 26.54 -16.90
N PHE A 244 -0.37 26.70 -15.65
CA PHE A 244 1.03 27.08 -15.40
C PHE A 244 2.04 26.06 -15.89
N LEU A 245 1.70 24.76 -15.86
CA LEU A 245 2.58 23.69 -16.33
C LEU A 245 2.65 23.56 -17.87
N THR A 246 1.71 24.15 -18.61
CA THR A 246 1.60 24.02 -20.08
C THR A 246 2.01 25.28 -20.85
N ILE A 247 2.43 26.34 -20.14
CA ILE A 247 2.99 27.54 -20.76
C ILE A 247 4.34 27.20 -21.40
N GLU A 248 4.50 27.44 -22.69
CA GLU A 248 5.75 27.17 -23.43
C GLU A 248 6.72 28.36 -23.45
N LYS A 249 6.31 29.55 -22.98
CA LYS A 249 7.15 30.76 -22.99
C LYS A 249 8.38 30.59 -22.07
N GLU A 250 9.57 30.94 -22.56
CA GLU A 250 10.79 30.91 -21.74
C GLU A 250 10.71 31.91 -20.58
N GLU A 251 10.24 33.12 -20.87
CA GLU A 251 10.07 34.19 -19.89
C GLU A 251 8.59 34.29 -19.47
N ILE A 252 8.31 34.02 -18.18
CA ILE A 252 6.97 34.10 -17.62
C ILE A 252 6.80 35.45 -16.92
N SER A 253 6.00 36.35 -17.50
CA SER A 253 5.51 37.54 -16.80
C SER A 253 4.00 37.44 -16.59
N LEU A 254 3.54 37.77 -15.37
CA LEU A 254 2.10 37.76 -15.07
C LEU A 254 1.32 38.75 -15.94
N ALA A 255 1.95 39.85 -16.35
CA ALA A 255 1.39 40.80 -17.29
C ALA A 255 1.14 40.15 -18.66
N ASN A 256 2.12 39.40 -19.18
CA ASN A 256 1.99 38.70 -20.45
C ASN A 256 0.95 37.57 -20.38
N LEU A 257 0.94 36.78 -19.30
CA LEU A 257 -0.07 35.72 -19.12
C LEU A 257 -1.48 36.29 -19.01
N LYS A 258 -1.64 37.41 -18.31
CA LYS A 258 -2.92 38.13 -18.23
C LYS A 258 -3.34 38.64 -19.60
N PHE A 259 -2.41 39.27 -20.34
CA PHE A 259 -2.67 39.74 -21.70
C PHE A 259 -3.08 38.59 -22.64
N ASP A 260 -2.36 37.46 -22.63
CA ASP A 260 -2.69 36.29 -23.44
C ASP A 260 -4.07 35.70 -23.08
N THR A 261 -4.38 35.63 -21.78
CA THR A 261 -5.67 35.14 -21.27
C THR A 261 -6.82 36.05 -21.70
N ASN A 262 -6.62 37.38 -21.65
CA ASN A 262 -7.62 38.34 -22.11
C ASN A 262 -7.84 38.23 -23.62
N ASN A 263 -6.78 38.05 -24.40
CA ASN A 263 -6.89 37.79 -25.84
C ASN A 263 -7.64 36.49 -26.13
N LEU A 264 -7.41 35.43 -25.35
CA LEU A 264 -8.15 34.18 -25.46
C LEU A 264 -9.65 34.40 -25.17
N ILE A 265 -9.98 35.16 -24.13
CA ILE A 265 -11.37 35.48 -23.78
C ILE A 265 -12.06 36.22 -24.92
N LEU A 266 -11.37 37.16 -25.58
CA LEU A 266 -11.89 37.87 -26.76
C LEU A 266 -12.08 36.92 -27.96
N SER A 267 -11.09 36.07 -28.26
CA SER A 267 -11.23 35.06 -29.31
C SER A 267 -12.38 34.09 -29.04
N TRP A 268 -12.55 33.70 -27.78
CA TRP A 268 -13.64 32.83 -27.36
C TRP A 268 -15.02 33.45 -27.59
N GLN A 269 -15.18 34.75 -27.41
CA GLN A 269 -16.43 35.45 -27.71
C GLN A 269 -16.81 35.28 -29.19
N GLY A 270 -15.87 35.49 -30.11
CA GLY A 270 -16.10 35.28 -31.55
C GLY A 270 -16.39 33.81 -31.91
N ILE A 271 -15.73 32.86 -31.24
CA ILE A 271 -16.03 31.42 -31.39
C ILE A 271 -17.46 31.13 -30.93
N LYS A 272 -17.91 31.74 -29.83
CA LYS A 272 -19.27 31.54 -29.30
C LYS A 272 -20.36 32.13 -30.19
N GLU A 273 -20.09 33.26 -30.84
CA GLU A 273 -21.03 33.89 -31.77
C GLU A 273 -21.24 33.06 -33.05
N THR A 274 -20.25 32.25 -33.44
CA THR A 274 -20.26 31.49 -34.69
C THR A 274 -20.68 30.03 -34.54
N ASN A 275 -20.84 29.53 -33.31
CA ASN A 275 -21.14 28.12 -33.03
C ASN A 275 -22.33 27.98 -32.07
N SER A 276 -23.11 26.91 -32.24
CA SER A 276 -24.17 26.59 -31.30
C SER A 276 -23.61 26.10 -29.96
N GLN A 277 -24.37 26.24 -28.87
CA GLN A 277 -23.96 25.72 -27.56
C GLN A 277 -23.68 24.20 -27.60
N VAL A 278 -24.53 23.42 -28.27
CA VAL A 278 -24.39 21.97 -28.35
C VAL A 278 -23.09 21.59 -29.08
N THR A 279 -22.80 22.28 -30.19
CA THR A 279 -21.55 22.08 -30.94
C THR A 279 -20.34 22.38 -30.07
N LEU A 280 -20.34 23.50 -29.34
CA LEU A 280 -19.22 23.87 -28.47
C LEU A 280 -19.01 22.88 -27.33
N GLU A 281 -20.08 22.35 -26.74
CA GLU A 281 -19.96 21.33 -25.69
C GLU A 281 -19.33 20.04 -26.23
N GLN A 282 -19.76 19.59 -27.42
CA GLN A 282 -19.17 18.45 -28.11
C GLN A 282 -17.70 18.70 -28.47
N ASP A 283 -17.38 19.90 -28.97
CA ASP A 283 -16.03 20.31 -29.32
C ASP A 283 -15.10 20.32 -28.10
N LEU A 284 -15.55 20.89 -26.97
CA LEU A 284 -14.78 20.92 -25.72
C LEU A 284 -14.56 19.50 -25.16
N GLN A 285 -15.56 18.62 -25.31
CA GLN A 285 -15.42 17.20 -24.95
C GLN A 285 -14.42 16.47 -25.86
N ALA A 286 -14.45 16.73 -27.17
CA ALA A 286 -13.49 16.18 -28.12
C ALA A 286 -12.06 16.64 -27.79
N ILE A 287 -11.87 17.93 -27.48
CA ILE A 287 -10.58 18.47 -27.04
C ILE A 287 -10.10 17.82 -25.74
N ALA A 288 -11.00 17.63 -24.77
CA ALA A 288 -10.66 17.01 -23.48
C ALA A 288 -10.27 15.54 -23.60
N THR A 289 -10.88 14.82 -24.56
CA THR A 289 -10.65 13.38 -24.78
C THR A 289 -9.58 13.10 -25.84
N GLY A 290 -9.11 14.13 -26.55
CA GLY A 290 -8.21 13.97 -27.70
C GLY A 290 -8.87 13.22 -28.85
N ALA A 291 -10.21 13.29 -28.98
CA ALA A 291 -10.93 12.65 -30.07
C ALA A 291 -10.68 13.41 -31.38
N GLU A 292 -10.22 12.69 -32.41
CA GLU A 292 -10.05 13.23 -33.75
C GLU A 292 -11.32 13.04 -34.60
N PRO A 293 -11.66 13.98 -35.51
CA PRO A 293 -10.94 15.22 -35.79
C PRO A 293 -11.19 16.32 -34.73
N LEU A 294 -10.14 17.06 -34.35
CA LEU A 294 -10.29 18.22 -33.47
C LEU A 294 -11.01 19.40 -34.16
N PRO A 295 -11.76 20.24 -33.42
CA PRO A 295 -12.52 21.36 -33.99
C PRO A 295 -11.65 22.37 -34.74
N ARG A 296 -12.12 22.85 -35.90
CA ARG A 296 -11.35 23.76 -36.75
C ARG A 296 -10.95 25.04 -36.01
N TRP A 297 -11.86 25.66 -35.27
CA TRP A 297 -11.56 26.87 -34.49
C TRP A 297 -10.43 26.62 -33.49
N PHE A 298 -10.40 25.44 -32.85
CA PHE A 298 -9.36 25.09 -31.89
C PHE A 298 -8.00 24.94 -32.57
N THR A 299 -7.95 24.24 -33.71
CA THR A 299 -6.69 24.05 -34.45
C THR A 299 -6.09 25.36 -34.97
N GLN A 300 -6.91 26.38 -35.22
CA GLN A 300 -6.49 27.70 -35.70
C GLN A 300 -5.97 28.63 -34.59
N LEU A 301 -6.20 28.30 -33.32
CA LEU A 301 -5.68 29.08 -32.20
C LEU A 301 -4.15 28.95 -32.09
N SER A 302 -3.54 29.97 -31.46
CA SER A 302 -2.12 29.91 -31.09
C SER A 302 -1.84 28.71 -30.18
N VAL A 303 -0.61 28.20 -30.18
CA VAL A 303 -0.22 27.07 -29.32
C VAL A 303 -0.53 27.35 -27.84
N VAL A 304 -0.24 28.58 -27.38
CA VAL A 304 -0.53 29.04 -26.01
C VAL A 304 -2.03 28.95 -25.71
N HIS A 305 -2.88 29.42 -26.62
CA HIS A 305 -4.34 29.36 -26.46
C HIS A 305 -4.87 27.93 -26.48
N ARG A 306 -4.35 27.07 -27.37
CA ARG A 306 -4.72 25.64 -27.42
C ARG A 306 -4.36 24.94 -26.11
N ASN A 307 -3.16 25.17 -25.59
CA ASN A 307 -2.72 24.59 -24.31
C ASN A 307 -3.54 25.11 -23.14
N THR A 308 -3.87 26.41 -23.14
CA THR A 308 -4.76 27.01 -22.13
C THR A 308 -6.12 26.34 -22.14
N ILE A 309 -6.76 26.20 -23.31
CA ILE A 309 -8.07 25.54 -23.41
C ILE A 309 -7.96 24.08 -22.94
N ARG A 310 -6.93 23.33 -23.35
CA ARG A 310 -6.69 21.95 -22.88
C ARG A 310 -6.60 21.85 -21.35
N ALA A 311 -5.92 22.81 -20.70
CA ALA A 311 -5.84 22.86 -19.23
C ALA A 311 -7.19 23.15 -18.57
N LEU A 312 -8.07 23.89 -19.24
CA LEU A 312 -9.37 24.31 -18.71
C LEU A 312 -10.51 23.31 -18.94
N VAL A 313 -10.38 22.41 -19.92
CA VAL A 313 -11.40 21.39 -20.22
C VAL A 313 -11.23 20.11 -19.40
N SER A 314 -12.30 19.33 -19.33
CA SER A 314 -12.33 17.99 -18.71
C SER A 314 -13.37 17.15 -19.46
N PRO A 315 -13.33 15.81 -19.45
CA PRO A 315 -14.23 14.97 -20.26
C PRO A 315 -15.72 15.27 -20.09
N ASN A 316 -16.14 15.72 -18.90
CA ASN A 316 -17.52 16.09 -18.57
C ASN A 316 -17.69 17.62 -18.37
N ILE A 317 -16.98 18.44 -19.16
CA ILE A 317 -17.07 19.91 -19.06
C ILE A 317 -18.35 20.41 -19.76
N SER A 318 -19.13 21.25 -19.09
CA SER A 318 -20.19 22.03 -19.74
C SER A 318 -19.65 23.38 -20.22
N LEU A 319 -20.34 23.98 -21.20
CA LEU A 319 -19.97 25.31 -21.70
C LEU A 319 -19.91 26.35 -20.58
N SER A 320 -20.93 26.37 -19.72
CA SER A 320 -21.02 27.30 -18.58
C SER A 320 -19.86 27.11 -17.59
N LYS A 321 -19.48 25.86 -17.27
CA LYS A 321 -18.38 25.56 -16.36
C LYS A 321 -17.04 25.94 -16.96
N PHE A 322 -16.85 25.75 -18.27
CA PHE A 322 -15.67 26.22 -18.99
C PHE A 322 -15.53 27.75 -18.90
N GLU A 323 -16.59 28.51 -19.19
CA GLU A 323 -16.58 29.97 -19.09
C GLU A 323 -16.27 30.46 -17.66
N VAL A 324 -16.83 29.80 -16.64
CA VAL A 324 -16.50 30.08 -15.23
C VAL A 324 -15.02 29.83 -14.93
N ARG A 325 -14.45 28.72 -15.45
CA ARG A 325 -13.02 28.41 -15.27
C ARG A 325 -12.13 29.47 -15.92
N MET A 326 -12.46 29.95 -17.12
CA MET A 326 -11.74 31.04 -17.79
C MET A 326 -11.75 32.33 -16.97
N LYS A 327 -12.92 32.80 -16.55
CA LYS A 327 -13.04 34.03 -15.72
C LYS A 327 -12.28 33.89 -14.40
N LYS A 328 -12.34 32.72 -13.78
CA LYS A 328 -11.60 32.46 -12.54
C LYS A 328 -10.08 32.42 -12.76
N LEU A 329 -9.61 31.91 -13.90
CA LEU A 329 -8.19 32.00 -14.26
C LEU A 329 -7.73 33.46 -14.39
N GLU A 330 -8.48 34.30 -15.12
CA GLU A 330 -8.18 35.74 -15.26
C GLU A 330 -8.12 36.45 -13.90
N SER A 331 -9.11 36.20 -13.03
CA SER A 331 -9.16 36.76 -11.68
C SER A 331 -7.95 36.34 -10.84
N THR A 332 -7.58 35.05 -10.89
CA THR A 332 -6.40 34.54 -10.18
C THR A 332 -5.11 35.15 -10.69
N LEU A 333 -4.94 35.33 -12.01
CA LEU A 333 -3.75 36.01 -12.55
C LEU A 333 -3.66 37.47 -12.06
N THR A 334 -4.80 38.15 -11.95
CA THR A 334 -4.86 39.50 -11.39
C THR A 334 -4.49 39.51 -9.90
N GLU A 335 -5.00 38.57 -9.11
CA GLU A 335 -4.65 38.45 -7.69
C GLU A 335 -3.16 38.17 -7.48
N LEU A 336 -2.59 37.23 -8.25
CA LEU A 336 -1.15 36.92 -8.18
C LEU A 336 -0.30 38.14 -8.55
N ALA A 337 -0.71 38.92 -9.55
CA ALA A 337 -0.01 40.15 -9.92
C ALA A 337 -0.02 41.20 -8.80
N LEU A 338 -1.12 41.28 -8.05
CA LEU A 338 -1.24 42.20 -6.89
C LEU A 338 -0.40 41.77 -5.69
N ARG A 339 -0.17 40.46 -5.50
CA ARG A 339 0.64 39.93 -4.40
C ARG A 339 2.15 40.22 -4.54
N LYS A 340 2.60 40.72 -5.70
CA LYS A 340 4.02 41.02 -6.00
C LYS A 340 4.96 39.86 -5.63
N LEU A 341 4.65 38.67 -6.15
CA LEU A 341 5.49 37.48 -5.94
C LEU A 341 6.73 37.55 -6.84
N ASP A 342 7.77 38.24 -6.40
CA ASP A 342 8.99 38.49 -7.19
C ASP A 342 9.69 37.21 -7.67
N GLN A 343 9.52 36.10 -6.94
CA GLN A 343 10.10 34.79 -7.28
C GLN A 343 9.25 33.96 -8.25
N LEU A 344 7.99 34.36 -8.50
CA LEU A 344 7.04 33.56 -9.28
C LEU A 344 7.55 33.21 -10.69
N PRO A 345 8.16 34.13 -11.48
CA PRO A 345 8.69 33.77 -12.79
C PRO A 345 9.71 32.63 -12.73
N ALA A 346 10.67 32.72 -11.81
CA ALA A 346 11.73 31.72 -11.66
C ALA A 346 11.17 30.39 -11.11
N GLU A 347 10.26 30.45 -10.15
CA GLU A 347 9.59 29.27 -9.62
C GLU A 347 8.71 28.59 -10.67
N ALA A 348 7.96 29.36 -11.48
CA ALA A 348 7.12 28.81 -12.55
C ALA A 348 7.95 28.09 -13.63
N VAL A 349 9.15 28.60 -13.95
CA VAL A 349 10.10 27.89 -14.83
C VAL A 349 10.52 26.55 -14.22
N GLN A 350 10.88 26.51 -12.93
CA GLN A 350 11.26 25.27 -12.25
C GLN A 350 10.09 24.28 -12.14
N LEU A 351 8.87 24.77 -11.86
CA LEU A 351 7.68 23.93 -11.75
C LEU A 351 7.37 23.20 -13.05
N ARG A 352 7.53 23.85 -14.21
CA ARG A 352 7.29 23.22 -15.53
C ARG A 352 8.24 22.05 -15.83
N GLN A 353 9.42 22.05 -15.23
CA GLN A 353 10.37 20.95 -15.40
C GLN A 353 9.97 19.73 -14.58
N LEU A 354 9.19 19.92 -13.51
CA LEU A 354 8.82 18.85 -12.59
C LEU A 354 7.54 18.14 -13.04
N PRO A 355 7.45 16.81 -12.81
CA PRO A 355 6.25 16.07 -13.16
C PRO A 355 5.08 16.46 -12.25
N TYR A 356 3.88 16.59 -12.81
CA TYR A 356 2.72 17.08 -12.06
C TYR A 356 2.36 16.21 -10.86
N TRP A 357 2.54 14.88 -10.97
CA TRP A 357 2.28 13.95 -9.85
C TRP A 357 3.15 14.27 -8.63
N TYR A 358 4.40 14.72 -8.82
CA TYR A 358 5.28 15.14 -7.75
C TYR A 358 4.78 16.45 -7.11
N LEU A 359 4.37 17.41 -7.94
CA LEU A 359 3.96 18.75 -7.48
C LEU A 359 2.71 18.74 -6.60
N VAL A 360 1.83 17.75 -6.76
CA VAL A 360 0.62 17.59 -5.95
C VAL A 360 0.84 16.74 -4.69
N LEU A 361 2.02 16.15 -4.51
CA LEU A 361 2.35 15.46 -3.26
C LEU A 361 2.36 16.44 -2.08
N PRO A 362 2.00 15.99 -0.86
CA PRO A 362 2.22 16.77 0.37
C PRO A 362 3.70 17.11 0.57
N ASP A 363 4.02 18.24 1.21
CA ASP A 363 5.43 18.70 1.32
C ASP A 363 6.30 17.68 2.05
N TYR A 364 5.80 17.06 3.11
CA TYR A 364 6.55 16.02 3.83
C TYR A 364 6.95 14.87 2.89
N ASN A 365 6.07 14.47 1.96
CA ASN A 365 6.34 13.37 1.05
C ASN A 365 7.33 13.77 -0.05
N GLN A 366 7.28 15.03 -0.52
CA GLN A 366 8.28 15.59 -1.44
C GLN A 366 9.66 15.63 -0.79
N ARG A 367 9.75 16.07 0.46
CA ARG A 367 11.00 16.13 1.24
C ARG A 367 11.60 14.74 1.44
N LEU A 368 10.78 13.76 1.85
CA LEU A 368 11.21 12.37 2.01
C LEU A 368 11.70 11.76 0.68
N LEU A 369 10.97 11.97 -0.42
CA LEU A 369 11.41 11.51 -1.75
C LEU A 369 12.73 12.14 -2.15
N LYS A 370 12.86 13.46 -1.98
CA LYS A 370 14.05 14.19 -2.40
C LYS A 370 15.26 13.83 -1.56
N GLU A 371 15.11 13.68 -0.25
CA GLU A 371 16.19 13.22 0.61
C GLU A 371 16.60 11.78 0.26
N HIS A 372 15.65 10.91 -0.05
CA HIS A 372 15.96 9.56 -0.52
C HIS A 372 16.79 9.56 -1.82
N LEU A 373 16.40 10.37 -2.81
CA LEU A 373 17.16 10.57 -4.05
C LEU A 373 18.57 11.15 -3.77
N ASN A 374 18.67 12.15 -2.88
CA ASN A 374 19.93 12.76 -2.49
C ASN A 374 20.87 11.75 -1.82
N ARG A 375 20.35 10.90 -0.93
CA ARG A 375 21.13 9.84 -0.27
C ARG A 375 21.64 8.82 -1.27
N ALA A 376 20.84 8.45 -2.28
CA ALA A 376 21.28 7.58 -3.36
C ALA A 376 22.43 8.22 -4.17
N SER A 377 22.27 9.49 -4.54
CA SER A 377 23.30 10.26 -5.25
C SER A 377 24.60 10.39 -4.44
N LYS A 378 24.53 10.72 -3.14
CA LYS A 378 25.68 10.76 -2.22
C LYS A 378 26.41 9.41 -2.09
N LYS A 379 25.68 8.29 -2.25
CA LYS A 379 26.25 6.93 -2.27
C LYS A 379 26.83 6.54 -3.64
N GLY A 380 26.90 7.47 -4.60
CA GLY A 380 27.42 7.22 -5.94
C GLY A 380 26.49 6.39 -6.82
N VAL A 381 25.20 6.28 -6.47
CA VAL A 381 24.24 5.53 -7.26
C VAL A 381 23.74 6.40 -8.41
N THR A 382 24.10 6.03 -9.64
CA THR A 382 23.64 6.71 -10.86
C THR A 382 22.36 6.09 -11.44
N ASP A 383 22.15 4.80 -11.22
CA ASP A 383 20.99 4.06 -11.73
C ASP A 383 19.83 4.11 -10.73
N LEU A 384 18.89 5.03 -10.96
CA LEU A 384 17.70 5.15 -10.13
C LEU A 384 16.76 3.94 -10.23
N ALA A 385 16.85 3.10 -11.27
CA ALA A 385 16.05 1.88 -11.32
C ALA A 385 16.43 0.89 -10.20
N LYS A 386 17.70 0.92 -9.74
CA LYS A 386 18.13 0.14 -8.57
C LYS A 386 17.64 0.72 -7.24
N VAL A 387 17.51 2.05 -7.17
CA VAL A 387 16.97 2.76 -6.00
C VAL A 387 15.49 2.47 -5.83
N PHE A 388 14.75 2.43 -6.94
CA PHE A 388 13.33 2.11 -7.01
C PHE A 388 13.11 0.67 -7.49
N SER A 389 14.01 -0.24 -7.12
CA SER A 389 13.89 -1.66 -7.50
C SER A 389 12.67 -2.29 -6.84
N PHE A 390 12.28 -1.81 -5.65
CA PHE A 390 11.13 -2.24 -4.88
C PHE A 390 10.27 -1.05 -4.44
N LEU A 391 8.94 -1.19 -4.47
CA LEU A 391 8.03 -0.27 -3.79
C LEU A 391 7.17 -1.08 -2.81
N PRO A 392 7.18 -0.79 -1.50
CA PRO A 392 6.30 -1.50 -0.56
C PRO A 392 4.83 -1.21 -0.84
N SER A 393 3.93 -2.14 -0.50
CA SER A 393 2.51 -2.05 -0.84
C SER A 393 1.80 -0.78 -0.39
N GLY A 394 2.25 -0.17 0.72
CA GLY A 394 1.70 1.05 1.30
C GLY A 394 2.24 2.33 0.65
N PHE A 395 3.18 2.20 -0.28
CA PHE A 395 3.79 3.30 -1.00
C PHE A 395 3.27 3.37 -2.43
N ARG A 396 2.25 4.21 -2.66
CA ARG A 396 1.59 4.35 -3.97
C ARG A 396 1.48 5.79 -4.46
N SER A 397 2.26 6.68 -3.87
CA SER A 397 2.33 8.09 -4.29
C SER A 397 3.21 8.31 -5.52
N VAL A 398 3.98 7.31 -5.94
CA VAL A 398 4.77 7.30 -7.19
C VAL A 398 4.00 6.48 -8.24
N PRO A 399 3.94 6.90 -9.53
CA PRO A 399 3.25 6.17 -10.59
C PRO A 399 4.01 4.91 -11.04
N ALA A 400 4.12 3.94 -10.13
CA ALA A 400 4.78 2.65 -10.33
C ALA A 400 4.01 1.52 -9.60
N LEU A 401 4.27 0.28 -9.99
CA LEU A 401 3.59 -0.90 -9.41
C LEU A 401 4.18 -1.24 -8.04
N SER A 402 3.43 -1.01 -6.96
CA SER A 402 3.88 -1.41 -5.63
C SER A 402 3.72 -2.92 -5.41
N ASN A 403 4.60 -3.51 -4.59
CA ASN A 403 4.61 -4.93 -4.26
C ASN A 403 4.56 -5.83 -5.52
N PHE A 404 5.32 -5.44 -6.56
CA PHE A 404 5.32 -6.10 -7.86
C PHE A 404 6.27 -7.28 -7.87
N GLY A 405 5.76 -8.43 -8.29
CA GLY A 405 6.53 -9.65 -8.41
C GLY A 405 5.82 -10.69 -9.27
N GLN A 406 6.42 -11.87 -9.29
CA GLN A 406 5.98 -13.02 -10.04
C GLN A 406 6.04 -14.24 -9.14
N ASN A 407 4.90 -14.92 -8.95
CA ASN A 407 4.82 -16.16 -8.19
C ASN A 407 4.87 -17.36 -9.14
N GLN A 408 5.64 -18.37 -8.79
CA GLN A 408 5.79 -19.62 -9.54
C GLN A 408 5.84 -20.81 -8.58
N LEU A 409 5.42 -21.97 -9.08
CA LEU A 409 5.44 -23.23 -8.34
C LEU A 409 6.16 -24.29 -9.17
N PHE A 410 7.08 -25.00 -8.53
CA PHE A 410 7.73 -26.19 -9.08
C PHE A 410 7.50 -27.39 -8.16
N VAL A 411 7.39 -28.57 -8.76
CA VAL A 411 7.50 -29.85 -8.05
C VAL A 411 8.87 -30.42 -8.37
N LEU A 412 9.63 -30.74 -7.34
CA LEU A 412 10.97 -31.27 -7.42
C LEU A 412 10.96 -32.72 -6.95
N ASP A 413 11.64 -33.59 -7.67
CA ASP A 413 11.90 -34.95 -7.20
C ASP A 413 12.94 -34.98 -6.07
N SER A 414 13.22 -36.17 -5.52
CA SER A 414 14.23 -36.37 -4.47
C SER A 414 15.66 -35.92 -4.83
N GLN A 415 15.96 -35.71 -6.11
CA GLN A 415 17.25 -35.22 -6.61
C GLN A 415 17.23 -33.71 -6.93
N GLY A 416 16.09 -33.06 -6.75
CA GLY A 416 15.88 -31.64 -7.07
C GLY A 416 15.57 -31.36 -8.54
N SER A 417 15.32 -32.38 -9.37
CA SER A 417 14.92 -32.17 -10.76
C SER A 417 13.46 -31.73 -10.82
N ILE A 418 13.14 -30.75 -11.68
CA ILE A 418 11.77 -30.31 -11.90
C ILE A 418 10.98 -31.45 -12.57
N SER A 419 10.00 -32.00 -11.85
CA SER A 419 9.03 -32.96 -12.42
C SER A 419 7.87 -32.22 -13.07
N ASP A 420 7.41 -31.13 -12.46
CA ASP A 420 6.28 -30.32 -12.92
C ASP A 420 6.49 -28.85 -12.59
N GLU A 421 5.89 -28.01 -13.41
CA GLU A 421 5.98 -26.56 -13.31
C GLU A 421 4.62 -25.94 -13.62
N MET A 422 4.19 -25.04 -12.73
CA MET A 422 3.04 -24.20 -12.99
C MET A 422 3.49 -22.86 -13.57
N ALA A 423 2.79 -22.40 -14.61
CA ALA A 423 3.09 -21.12 -15.25
C ALA A 423 3.11 -19.97 -14.23
N ALA A 424 4.10 -19.10 -14.39
CA ALA A 424 4.34 -18.02 -13.46
C ALA A 424 3.27 -16.91 -13.56
N ARG A 425 2.82 -16.40 -12.42
CA ARG A 425 1.73 -15.42 -12.28
C ARG A 425 2.26 -14.07 -11.84
N LEU A 426 1.83 -13.00 -12.51
CA LEU A 426 2.16 -11.65 -12.08
C LEU A 426 1.29 -11.26 -10.87
N ARG A 427 1.90 -10.61 -9.88
CA ARG A 427 1.18 -10.10 -8.71
C ARG A 427 1.68 -8.71 -8.37
N PHE A 428 0.78 -7.81 -8.04
CA PHE A 428 1.06 -6.41 -7.72
C PHE A 428 -0.03 -5.85 -6.83
N SER A 429 0.29 -4.79 -6.07
CA SER A 429 -0.75 -3.95 -5.46
C SER A 429 -1.69 -3.45 -6.54
N HIS A 430 -2.98 -3.21 -6.20
CA HIS A 430 -3.98 -2.77 -7.16
C HIS A 430 -3.44 -1.71 -8.16
N PRO A 431 -3.70 -1.84 -9.48
CA PRO A 431 -3.08 -1.00 -10.50
C PRO A 431 -3.41 0.49 -10.33
N ALA A 432 -4.60 0.81 -9.84
CA ALA A 432 -4.96 2.15 -9.37
C ALA A 432 -4.45 2.41 -7.94
N SER A 433 -4.09 3.66 -7.65
CA SER A 433 -3.55 4.05 -6.34
C SER A 433 -4.60 4.70 -5.45
N ARG A 434 -4.77 4.17 -4.22
CA ARG A 434 -5.61 4.82 -3.19
C ARG A 434 -5.01 6.11 -2.66
N ASP A 435 -3.68 6.29 -2.77
CA ASP A 435 -2.97 7.46 -2.23
C ASP A 435 -3.24 8.72 -3.06
N VAL A 436 -3.76 8.58 -4.28
CA VAL A 436 -4.03 9.69 -5.21
C VAL A 436 -5.52 9.98 -5.38
N ILE A 437 -6.40 9.36 -4.57
CA ILE A 437 -7.86 9.53 -4.67
C ILE A 437 -8.32 10.99 -4.48
N LYS A 438 -7.57 11.76 -3.67
CA LYS A 438 -7.82 13.19 -3.41
C LYS A 438 -7.05 14.11 -4.36
N MET A 439 -6.24 13.56 -5.25
CA MET A 439 -5.45 14.32 -6.23
C MET A 439 -6.27 14.56 -7.51
N PRO A 440 -5.80 15.43 -8.42
CA PRO A 440 -6.46 15.63 -9.71
C PRO A 440 -6.63 14.31 -10.49
N GLU A 441 -7.76 14.17 -11.19
CA GLU A 441 -8.12 12.95 -11.93
C GLU A 441 -7.04 12.50 -12.92
N GLN A 442 -6.34 13.44 -13.55
CA GLN A 442 -5.25 13.15 -14.48
C GLN A 442 -4.09 12.40 -13.82
N ILE A 443 -3.87 12.60 -12.51
CA ILE A 443 -2.85 11.88 -11.74
C ILE A 443 -3.30 10.44 -11.48
N ALA A 444 -4.58 10.23 -11.13
CA ALA A 444 -5.15 8.90 -10.98
C ALA A 444 -5.03 8.07 -12.27
N GLU A 445 -5.39 8.70 -13.39
CA GLU A 445 -5.29 8.11 -14.72
C GLU A 445 -3.83 7.80 -15.10
N LEU A 446 -2.90 8.74 -14.84
CA LEU A 446 -1.48 8.55 -15.06
C LEU A 446 -0.93 7.34 -14.31
N HIS A 447 -1.22 7.24 -13.00
CA HIS A 447 -0.80 6.10 -12.17
C HIS A 447 -1.33 4.79 -12.74
N THR A 448 -2.65 4.72 -12.98
CA THR A 448 -3.29 3.49 -13.42
C THR A 448 -2.81 3.04 -14.81
N ARG A 449 -2.65 3.98 -15.75
CA ARG A 449 -2.15 3.69 -17.10
C ARG A 449 -0.69 3.25 -17.11
N ARG A 450 0.21 3.95 -16.41
CA ARG A 450 1.63 3.55 -16.33
C ARG A 450 1.77 2.17 -15.67
N ASN A 451 0.97 1.91 -14.64
CA ASN A 451 0.93 0.61 -13.98
C ASN A 451 0.43 -0.50 -14.93
N LEU A 452 -0.64 -0.26 -15.69
CA LEU A 452 -1.14 -1.23 -16.67
C LEU A 452 -0.15 -1.47 -17.82
N LEU A 453 0.47 -0.42 -18.36
CA LEU A 453 1.55 -0.53 -19.35
C LEU A 453 2.72 -1.36 -18.82
N ARG A 454 3.07 -1.16 -17.54
CA ARG A 454 4.13 -1.92 -16.90
C ARG A 454 3.76 -3.40 -16.81
N ILE A 455 2.52 -3.75 -16.48
CA ILE A 455 2.03 -5.14 -16.48
C ILE A 455 2.12 -5.74 -17.90
N LEU A 456 1.60 -5.03 -18.91
CA LEU A 456 1.58 -5.48 -20.31
C LEU A 456 2.98 -5.74 -20.88
N LYS A 457 4.01 -5.04 -20.38
CA LYS A 457 5.40 -5.32 -20.77
C LYS A 457 5.83 -6.76 -20.44
N PHE A 458 5.29 -7.37 -19.38
CA PHE A 458 5.60 -8.76 -18.98
C PHE A 458 4.67 -9.79 -19.62
N THR A 459 3.57 -9.36 -20.24
CA THR A 459 2.65 -10.27 -20.95
C THR A 459 3.16 -10.57 -22.36
N GLY A 460 3.84 -9.61 -22.99
CA GLY A 460 4.11 -9.64 -24.42
C GLY A 460 2.79 -9.58 -25.20
N GLN A 461 2.66 -10.38 -26.25
CA GLN A 461 1.43 -10.50 -27.05
C GLN A 461 0.44 -11.57 -26.51
N ARG A 462 0.66 -12.10 -25.30
CA ARG A 462 -0.24 -13.10 -24.71
C ARG A 462 -1.52 -12.45 -24.18
N LEU A 463 -2.61 -13.21 -24.14
CA LEU A 463 -3.82 -12.85 -23.40
C LEU A 463 -3.45 -12.54 -21.95
N LEU A 464 -3.89 -11.40 -21.43
CA LEU A 464 -3.72 -11.03 -20.02
C LEU A 464 -5.03 -11.27 -19.26
N LEU A 465 -4.98 -12.05 -18.17
CA LEU A 465 -6.00 -11.98 -17.13
C LEU A 465 -5.61 -10.91 -16.12
N LEU A 466 -6.44 -9.87 -15.94
CA LEU A 466 -6.31 -8.87 -14.89
C LEU A 466 -7.40 -9.09 -13.83
N GLN A 467 -7.12 -9.96 -12.86
CA GLN A 467 -8.05 -10.33 -11.79
C GLN A 467 -7.85 -9.44 -10.55
N THR A 468 -8.93 -8.86 -10.02
CA THR A 468 -8.90 -8.10 -8.75
C THR A 468 -9.73 -8.76 -7.66
N LEU A 469 -9.29 -8.63 -6.42
CA LEU A 469 -9.91 -9.24 -5.24
C LEU A 469 -10.35 -8.16 -4.24
N ILE A 470 -11.16 -7.22 -4.72
CA ILE A 470 -11.66 -6.06 -3.95
C ILE A 470 -13.19 -6.08 -3.87
N SER A 471 -13.76 -5.21 -3.04
CA SER A 471 -15.20 -5.20 -2.74
C SER A 471 -15.81 -3.84 -3.14
N PRO A 472 -16.02 -3.58 -4.44
CA PRO A 472 -16.39 -2.26 -4.98
C PRO A 472 -17.89 -1.97 -4.84
N GLU A 473 -18.44 -2.14 -3.63
CA GLU A 473 -19.86 -1.92 -3.37
C GLU A 473 -20.16 -0.42 -3.15
N PRO A 474 -20.99 0.23 -4.01
CA PRO A 474 -21.29 1.66 -3.90
C PRO A 474 -21.92 2.04 -2.56
N THR A 475 -22.80 1.20 -2.01
CA THR A 475 -23.46 1.48 -0.72
C THR A 475 -22.47 1.46 0.43
N ILE A 476 -21.55 0.49 0.45
CA ILE A 476 -20.44 0.47 1.42
C ILE A 476 -19.62 1.74 1.26
N SER A 477 -19.28 2.14 0.05
CA SER A 477 -18.48 3.35 -0.20
C SER A 477 -19.19 4.63 0.25
N TYR A 478 -20.53 4.64 0.25
CA TYR A 478 -21.33 5.74 0.80
C TYR A 478 -21.25 5.81 2.32
N PHE A 479 -21.34 4.68 3.03
CA PHE A 479 -21.26 4.62 4.50
C PHE A 479 -19.82 4.61 5.04
N ARG A 480 -18.87 4.19 4.22
CA ARG A 480 -17.44 4.05 4.50
C ARG A 480 -16.63 4.70 3.38
N PRO A 481 -16.64 6.05 3.28
CA PRO A 481 -15.90 6.78 2.27
C PRO A 481 -14.36 6.61 2.39
N ASP A 482 -13.90 6.00 3.48
CA ASP A 482 -12.51 5.59 3.70
C ASP A 482 -12.12 4.31 2.91
N MET A 483 -13.09 3.51 2.45
CA MET A 483 -12.81 2.32 1.63
C MET A 483 -12.61 2.70 0.16
N PRO A 484 -11.42 2.45 -0.42
CA PRO A 484 -11.09 2.92 -1.77
C PRO A 484 -11.62 2.01 -2.89
N ASP A 485 -12.17 0.83 -2.56
CA ASP A 485 -12.41 -0.27 -3.49
C ASP A 485 -13.26 0.13 -4.70
N TYR A 486 -14.35 0.88 -4.53
CA TYR A 486 -15.18 1.35 -5.65
C TYR A 486 -14.40 2.24 -6.62
N TYR A 487 -13.63 3.19 -6.09
CA TYR A 487 -12.77 4.06 -6.89
C TYR A 487 -11.68 3.26 -7.64
N LEU A 488 -11.08 2.27 -6.96
CA LEU A 488 -10.06 1.41 -7.53
C LEU A 488 -10.60 0.60 -8.72
N ASP A 489 -11.77 -0.04 -8.58
CA ASP A 489 -12.39 -0.82 -9.65
C ASP A 489 -12.78 0.06 -10.86
N LEU A 490 -13.30 1.26 -10.60
CA LEU A 490 -13.63 2.23 -11.66
C LEU A 490 -12.39 2.59 -12.49
N GLN A 491 -11.27 2.92 -11.83
CA GLN A 491 -10.01 3.25 -12.51
C GLN A 491 -9.46 2.05 -13.30
N ARG A 492 -9.55 0.84 -12.74
CA ARG A 492 -9.17 -0.41 -13.43
C ARG A 492 -9.97 -0.57 -14.73
N LYS A 493 -11.30 -0.47 -14.67
CA LYS A 493 -12.19 -0.60 -15.85
C LYS A 493 -11.86 0.43 -16.92
N MET A 494 -11.63 1.68 -16.54
CA MET A 494 -11.23 2.75 -17.46
C MET A 494 -9.88 2.44 -18.14
N ALA A 495 -8.90 1.95 -17.38
CA ALA A 495 -7.58 1.61 -17.91
C ALA A 495 -7.63 0.40 -18.86
N VAL A 496 -8.41 -0.64 -18.53
CA VAL A 496 -8.61 -1.81 -19.41
C VAL A 496 -9.27 -1.39 -20.73
N ALA A 497 -10.34 -0.58 -20.66
CA ALA A 497 -11.01 -0.08 -21.86
C ALA A 497 -10.07 0.77 -22.74
N TRP A 498 -9.25 1.61 -22.11
CA TRP A 498 -8.21 2.39 -22.80
C TRP A 498 -7.17 1.49 -23.48
N ALA A 499 -6.62 0.49 -22.77
CA ALA A 499 -5.60 -0.39 -23.31
C ALA A 499 -6.13 -1.23 -24.48
N ARG A 500 -7.36 -1.76 -24.38
CA ARG A 500 -8.02 -2.48 -25.48
C ARG A 500 -8.16 -1.57 -26.71
N ARG A 501 -8.60 -0.32 -26.53
CA ARG A 501 -8.85 0.63 -27.63
C ARG A 501 -7.58 1.17 -28.27
N THR A 502 -6.60 1.57 -27.46
CA THR A 502 -5.43 2.35 -27.92
C THR A 502 -4.22 1.46 -28.21
N LEU A 503 -4.07 0.34 -27.51
CA LEU A 503 -2.90 -0.54 -27.63
C LEU A 503 -3.23 -1.86 -28.34
N GLY A 504 -4.51 -2.13 -28.64
CA GLY A 504 -4.94 -3.43 -29.15
C GLY A 504 -4.68 -4.58 -28.17
N ALA A 505 -4.53 -4.28 -26.88
CA ALA A 505 -4.19 -5.28 -25.88
C ALA A 505 -5.37 -6.23 -25.63
N THR A 506 -5.15 -7.54 -25.73
CA THR A 506 -6.14 -8.54 -25.34
C THR A 506 -6.05 -8.80 -23.84
N ILE A 507 -6.93 -8.15 -23.11
CA ILE A 507 -7.05 -8.26 -21.66
C ILE A 507 -8.43 -8.82 -21.38
N VAL A 508 -8.56 -9.85 -20.56
CA VAL A 508 -9.80 -10.20 -19.84
C VAL A 508 -9.62 -9.81 -18.39
N SER A 509 -10.68 -9.39 -17.73
CA SER A 509 -10.57 -8.89 -16.37
C SER A 509 -11.77 -9.31 -15.55
N SER A 510 -11.57 -9.61 -14.27
CA SER A 510 -12.62 -9.99 -13.32
C SER A 510 -12.39 -9.33 -11.98
N ASN A 511 -13.44 -9.27 -11.16
CA ASN A 511 -13.35 -8.89 -9.76
C ASN A 511 -14.12 -9.85 -8.86
N HIS A 512 -13.53 -10.26 -7.73
CA HIS A 512 -14.17 -11.09 -6.72
C HIS A 512 -14.12 -10.45 -5.31
N PRO A 513 -15.27 -10.23 -4.66
CA PRO A 513 -15.34 -9.72 -3.30
C PRO A 513 -15.16 -10.87 -2.30
N TYR A 514 -14.03 -10.91 -1.59
CA TYR A 514 -13.75 -12.00 -0.64
C TYR A 514 -14.20 -11.74 0.81
N ASN A 515 -14.56 -10.52 1.18
CA ASN A 515 -14.97 -10.20 2.56
C ASN A 515 -16.49 -10.35 2.76
N TYR A 516 -16.99 -9.91 3.92
CA TYR A 516 -18.42 -9.87 4.25
C TYR A 516 -19.28 -9.14 3.18
N ALA A 517 -18.69 -8.26 2.36
CA ALA A 517 -19.41 -7.63 1.26
C ALA A 517 -20.01 -8.67 0.29
N ARG A 518 -19.44 -9.88 0.18
CA ARG A 518 -20.01 -10.96 -0.64
C ARG A 518 -21.43 -11.37 -0.24
N ILE A 519 -21.86 -11.06 0.99
CA ILE A 519 -23.24 -11.32 1.41
C ILE A 519 -24.23 -10.40 0.69
N ILE A 520 -23.79 -9.21 0.27
CA ILE A 520 -24.61 -8.19 -0.40
C ILE A 520 -24.22 -7.97 -1.87
N ASP A 521 -22.96 -8.19 -2.21
CA ASP A 521 -22.33 -8.00 -3.52
C ASP A 521 -21.46 -9.22 -3.81
N TYR A 522 -22.05 -10.33 -4.24
CA TYR A 522 -21.34 -11.54 -4.69
C TYR A 522 -21.17 -11.51 -6.20
N THR A 523 -20.26 -12.35 -6.73
CA THR A 523 -20.10 -12.47 -8.18
C THR A 523 -21.31 -13.18 -8.78
N ALA A 524 -22.23 -12.40 -9.35
CA ALA A 524 -23.48 -12.91 -9.93
C ALA A 524 -23.25 -13.84 -11.12
N SER A 525 -24.20 -14.75 -11.37
CA SER A 525 -24.07 -15.75 -12.45
C SER A 525 -24.03 -15.13 -13.86
N ASN A 526 -24.58 -13.93 -14.01
CA ASN A 526 -24.58 -13.15 -15.25
C ASN A 526 -23.49 -12.07 -15.30
N ASN A 527 -22.47 -12.16 -14.44
CA ASN A 527 -21.37 -11.21 -14.43
C ASN A 527 -20.64 -11.20 -15.80
N ALA A 528 -20.65 -10.05 -16.47
CA ALA A 528 -20.16 -9.93 -17.85
C ALA A 528 -18.66 -10.25 -17.99
N ASP A 529 -17.86 -9.84 -17.01
CA ASP A 529 -16.42 -10.08 -16.93
C ASP A 529 -16.13 -11.60 -16.85
N CYS A 530 -16.87 -12.32 -16.00
CA CYS A 530 -16.78 -13.78 -15.85
C CYS A 530 -17.21 -14.52 -17.12
N LEU A 531 -18.29 -14.08 -17.76
CA LEU A 531 -18.78 -14.67 -19.01
C LEU A 531 -17.82 -14.41 -20.18
N GLU A 532 -17.12 -13.27 -20.21
CA GLU A 532 -16.08 -12.99 -21.20
C GLU A 532 -14.91 -13.98 -21.06
N ILE A 533 -14.47 -14.26 -19.83
CA ILE A 533 -13.40 -15.26 -19.57
C ILE A 533 -13.86 -16.65 -20.03
N LEU A 534 -15.08 -17.07 -19.67
CA LEU A 534 -15.65 -18.34 -20.13
C LEU A 534 -15.67 -18.42 -21.65
N LYS A 535 -16.16 -17.38 -22.33
CA LYS A 535 -16.21 -17.34 -23.79
C LYS A 535 -14.83 -17.50 -24.42
N VAL A 536 -13.83 -16.81 -23.86
CA VAL A 536 -12.43 -16.89 -24.30
C VAL A 536 -11.87 -18.30 -24.11
N VAL A 537 -12.10 -18.93 -22.95
CA VAL A 537 -11.61 -20.28 -22.66
C VAL A 537 -12.34 -21.35 -23.48
N GLU A 538 -13.66 -21.24 -23.62
CA GLU A 538 -14.47 -22.17 -24.42
C GLU A 538 -14.06 -22.14 -25.89
N SER A 539 -13.66 -20.97 -26.41
CA SER A 539 -13.08 -20.90 -27.76
C SER A 539 -11.83 -21.79 -27.88
N PHE A 540 -10.99 -21.90 -26.85
CA PHE A 540 -9.84 -22.83 -26.85
C PHE A 540 -10.27 -24.28 -26.83
N THR A 541 -11.29 -24.63 -26.06
CA THR A 541 -11.81 -26.01 -26.03
C THR A 541 -12.34 -26.45 -27.40
N ALA A 542 -12.79 -25.51 -28.23
CA ALA A 542 -13.22 -25.80 -29.59
C ALA A 542 -12.10 -26.40 -30.45
N LEU A 543 -10.81 -26.15 -30.14
CA LEU A 543 -9.67 -26.73 -30.86
C LEU A 543 -9.68 -28.27 -30.87
N GLU A 544 -10.41 -28.91 -29.97
CA GLU A 544 -10.62 -30.37 -30.02
C GLU A 544 -11.32 -30.83 -31.31
N GLY A 545 -12.14 -29.96 -31.92
CA GLY A 545 -12.84 -30.20 -33.18
C GLY A 545 -12.04 -29.83 -34.43
N LEU A 546 -10.74 -29.56 -34.32
CA LEU A 546 -9.89 -29.35 -35.49
C LEU A 546 -9.81 -30.62 -36.36
N PRO A 547 -9.78 -30.45 -37.69
CA PRO A 547 -9.70 -31.60 -38.60
C PRO A 547 -8.37 -32.34 -38.45
N LYS A 548 -8.38 -33.64 -38.72
CA LYS A 548 -7.13 -34.40 -38.80
C LYS A 548 -6.45 -34.09 -40.14
N VAL A 549 -5.20 -33.67 -40.07
CA VAL A 549 -4.35 -33.52 -41.26
C VAL A 549 -3.67 -34.87 -41.50
N HIS A 550 -3.70 -35.33 -42.74
CA HIS A 550 -3.00 -36.54 -43.16
C HIS A 550 -1.70 -36.18 -43.89
N GLY A 551 -0.61 -36.85 -43.54
CA GLY A 551 0.71 -36.67 -44.16
C GLY A 551 1.69 -35.84 -43.33
N SER A 552 2.93 -35.73 -43.81
CA SER A 552 4.01 -35.02 -43.12
C SER A 552 4.01 -33.54 -43.48
N TRP A 553 3.06 -32.78 -42.91
CA TRP A 553 3.00 -31.34 -43.06
C TRP A 553 3.97 -30.65 -42.08
N GLU A 554 4.76 -29.73 -42.62
CA GLU A 554 5.58 -28.81 -41.83
C GLU A 554 4.72 -27.67 -41.26
N LEU A 555 5.14 -27.10 -40.13
CA LEU A 555 4.39 -26.01 -39.47
C LEU A 555 4.13 -24.83 -40.40
N ALA A 556 5.11 -24.43 -41.22
CA ALA A 556 4.97 -23.33 -42.18
C ALA A 556 3.85 -23.60 -43.22
N GLN A 557 3.70 -24.85 -43.68
CA GLN A 557 2.65 -25.23 -44.62
C GLN A 557 1.26 -25.16 -43.97
N ILE A 558 1.18 -25.52 -42.69
CA ILE A 558 -0.05 -25.40 -41.90
C ILE A 558 -0.39 -23.93 -41.64
N GLU A 559 0.61 -23.10 -41.33
CA GLU A 559 0.42 -21.65 -41.17
C GLU A 559 -0.12 -21.02 -42.46
N ASP A 560 0.49 -21.33 -43.62
CA ASP A 560 0.02 -20.86 -44.93
C ASP A 560 -1.42 -21.32 -45.22
N LEU A 561 -1.74 -22.58 -44.91
CA LEU A 561 -3.10 -23.13 -45.07
C LEU A 561 -4.11 -22.37 -44.20
N VAL A 562 -3.81 -22.17 -42.91
CA VAL A 562 -4.70 -21.44 -41.98
C VAL A 562 -4.88 -20.00 -42.45
N SER A 563 -3.81 -19.30 -42.85
CA SER A 563 -3.90 -17.94 -43.38
C SER A 563 -4.74 -17.85 -44.66
N ALA A 564 -4.62 -18.84 -45.56
CA ALA A 564 -5.43 -18.90 -46.77
C ALA A 564 -6.92 -19.13 -46.46
N VAL A 565 -7.25 -20.03 -45.52
CA VAL A 565 -8.63 -20.27 -45.05
C VAL A 565 -9.26 -19.00 -44.49
N ILE A 566 -8.51 -18.25 -43.69
CA ILE A 566 -9.02 -17.03 -43.05
C ILE A 566 -9.23 -15.93 -44.09
N THR A 567 -8.32 -15.81 -45.05
CA THR A 567 -8.48 -14.88 -46.18
C THR A 567 -9.74 -15.19 -46.98
N ASP A 568 -10.06 -16.47 -47.19
CA ASP A 568 -11.28 -16.88 -47.88
C ASP A 568 -12.54 -16.59 -47.06
N LEU A 569 -12.47 -16.81 -45.73
CA LEU A 569 -13.55 -16.48 -44.79
C LEU A 569 -13.86 -14.97 -44.81
N ASP A 570 -12.84 -14.12 -44.79
CA ASP A 570 -12.98 -12.66 -44.83
C ASP A 570 -13.56 -12.16 -46.17
N ARG A 571 -13.32 -12.89 -47.27
CA ARG A 571 -13.88 -12.61 -48.60
C ARG A 571 -15.31 -13.12 -48.79
N GLY A 572 -15.85 -13.87 -47.82
CA GLY A 572 -17.15 -14.53 -47.94
C GLY A 572 -17.18 -15.60 -49.03
N LEU A 573 -16.03 -16.18 -49.40
CA LEU A 573 -15.96 -17.22 -50.42
C LEU A 573 -16.50 -18.53 -49.83
N GLU A 574 -17.56 -19.06 -50.43
CA GLU A 574 -18.17 -20.33 -50.01
C GLU A 574 -17.71 -21.52 -50.85
N ASN A 575 -17.16 -21.30 -52.05
CA ASN A 575 -16.78 -22.34 -53.01
C ASN A 575 -15.34 -22.13 -53.53
N TYR A 576 -14.64 -23.24 -53.79
CA TYR A 576 -13.20 -23.26 -54.11
C TYR A 576 -12.85 -23.26 -55.60
N ASP A 577 -11.61 -22.85 -55.89
CA ASP A 577 -10.90 -22.99 -57.16
C ASP A 577 -10.50 -24.47 -57.38
N GLU A 578 -11.01 -25.10 -58.43
CA GLU A 578 -10.84 -26.53 -58.77
C GLU A 578 -9.38 -26.94 -59.06
N ARG A 579 -8.42 -26.01 -59.02
CA ARG A 579 -7.01 -26.25 -59.40
C ARG A 579 -6.09 -26.72 -58.26
N ALA A 580 -6.56 -26.80 -57.02
CA ALA A 580 -5.79 -27.34 -55.89
C ALA A 580 -5.93 -28.88 -55.80
N GLY A 581 -4.89 -29.59 -55.33
CA GLY A 581 -4.97 -31.05 -55.13
C GLY A 581 -6.07 -31.44 -54.13
N GLU A 582 -6.75 -32.58 -54.37
CA GLU A 582 -7.96 -33.01 -53.64
C GLU A 582 -7.82 -33.02 -52.11
N ALA A 583 -6.67 -33.48 -51.57
CA ALA A 583 -6.43 -33.54 -50.13
C ALA A 583 -6.35 -32.15 -49.47
N ASN A 584 -5.80 -31.15 -50.17
CA ASN A 584 -5.73 -29.78 -49.67
C ASN A 584 -7.12 -29.14 -49.65
N ILE A 585 -7.96 -29.44 -50.64
CA ILE A 585 -9.34 -28.95 -50.70
C ILE A 585 -10.15 -29.49 -49.51
N ALA A 586 -10.00 -30.78 -49.18
CA ALA A 586 -10.73 -31.40 -48.07
C ALA A 586 -10.41 -30.73 -46.72
N ILE A 587 -9.13 -30.63 -46.33
CA ILE A 587 -8.73 -30.02 -45.05
C ILE A 587 -9.13 -28.55 -45.01
N LYS A 588 -8.95 -27.82 -46.11
CA LYS A 588 -9.34 -26.40 -46.21
C LYS A 588 -10.84 -26.23 -45.98
N THR A 589 -11.66 -27.10 -46.58
CA THR A 589 -13.13 -27.12 -46.41
C THR A 589 -13.50 -27.39 -44.95
N GLU A 590 -12.87 -28.37 -44.31
CA GLU A 590 -13.11 -28.68 -42.90
C GLU A 590 -12.70 -27.54 -41.97
N LEU A 591 -11.58 -26.86 -42.24
CA LEU A 591 -11.17 -25.66 -41.51
C LEU A 591 -12.13 -24.50 -41.71
N LEU A 592 -12.67 -24.27 -42.92
CA LEU A 592 -13.74 -23.29 -43.14
C LEU A 592 -14.98 -23.61 -42.31
N ILE A 593 -15.42 -24.89 -42.30
CA ILE A 593 -16.56 -25.33 -41.49
C ILE A 593 -16.26 -25.09 -40.00
N PHE A 594 -15.04 -25.39 -39.55
CA PHE A 594 -14.59 -25.14 -38.19
C PHE A 594 -14.69 -23.66 -37.81
N PHE A 595 -14.15 -22.75 -38.63
CA PHE A 595 -14.22 -21.31 -38.34
C PHE A 595 -15.63 -20.74 -38.45
N LYS A 596 -16.46 -21.22 -39.39
CA LYS A 596 -17.88 -20.83 -39.48
C LYS A 596 -18.67 -21.24 -38.23
N LYS A 597 -18.35 -22.39 -37.62
CA LYS A 597 -18.94 -22.83 -36.34
C LYS A 597 -18.39 -22.05 -35.14
N ASN A 598 -17.19 -21.48 -35.25
CA ASN A 598 -16.50 -20.79 -34.16
C ASN A 598 -16.05 -19.37 -34.58
N PRO A 599 -16.98 -18.48 -35.01
CA PRO A 599 -16.64 -17.20 -35.65
C PRO A 599 -15.92 -16.22 -34.72
N ASP A 600 -16.05 -16.39 -33.41
CA ASP A 600 -15.42 -15.53 -32.41
C ASP A 600 -13.97 -15.95 -32.09
N PHE A 601 -13.55 -17.16 -32.45
CA PHE A 601 -12.23 -17.70 -32.10
C PHE A 601 -11.09 -16.76 -32.54
N LEU A 602 -11.11 -16.33 -33.79
CA LEU A 602 -10.07 -15.46 -34.36
C LEU A 602 -10.10 -14.04 -33.79
N LYS A 603 -11.25 -13.58 -33.28
CA LYS A 603 -11.42 -12.23 -32.74
C LYS A 603 -10.98 -12.11 -31.28
N LEU A 604 -11.09 -13.22 -30.53
CA LEU A 604 -10.84 -13.23 -29.09
C LEU A 604 -9.34 -13.36 -28.74
N TRP A 605 -8.49 -13.76 -29.70
CA TRP A 605 -7.09 -14.08 -29.42
C TRP A 605 -6.12 -13.28 -30.29
N PRO A 606 -5.09 -12.64 -29.68
CA PRO A 606 -4.09 -11.86 -30.41
C PRO A 606 -3.38 -12.66 -31.52
N ASN A 607 -3.19 -13.96 -31.27
CA ASN A 607 -2.48 -14.89 -32.14
C ASN A 607 -3.36 -16.07 -32.57
N GLY A 608 -4.69 -15.85 -32.70
CA GLY A 608 -5.65 -16.93 -32.98
C GLY A 608 -5.26 -17.83 -34.16
N GLN A 609 -4.76 -17.22 -35.25
CA GLN A 609 -4.29 -17.97 -36.43
C GLN A 609 -3.14 -18.93 -36.07
N LYS A 610 -2.13 -18.41 -35.37
CA LYS A 610 -0.98 -19.20 -34.94
C LYS A 610 -1.37 -20.30 -33.96
N THR A 611 -2.26 -20.00 -33.01
CA THR A 611 -2.77 -21.01 -32.07
C THR A 611 -3.45 -22.18 -32.79
N VAL A 612 -4.25 -21.89 -33.82
CA VAL A 612 -4.86 -22.93 -34.65
C VAL A 612 -3.81 -23.72 -35.40
N ALA A 613 -2.84 -23.04 -36.03
CA ALA A 613 -1.76 -23.69 -36.76
C ALA A 613 -0.92 -24.62 -35.84
N ASP A 614 -0.51 -24.14 -34.67
CA ASP A 614 0.25 -24.90 -33.68
C ASP A 614 -0.53 -26.12 -33.15
N SER A 615 -1.84 -25.96 -32.95
CA SER A 615 -2.73 -27.05 -32.51
C SER A 615 -2.92 -28.08 -33.61
N LEU A 616 -3.18 -27.63 -34.85
CA LEU A 616 -3.34 -28.48 -36.02
C LEU A 616 -2.04 -29.24 -36.32
N PHE A 617 -0.89 -28.58 -36.23
CA PHE A 617 0.42 -29.22 -36.33
C PHE A 617 0.63 -30.27 -35.24
N THR A 618 0.24 -29.98 -34.00
CA THR A 618 0.35 -30.94 -32.90
C THR A 618 -0.55 -32.16 -33.12
N VAL A 619 -1.76 -31.97 -33.66
CA VAL A 619 -2.65 -33.07 -34.07
C VAL A 619 -2.06 -33.86 -35.25
N ASN A 620 -1.45 -33.19 -36.23
CA ASN A 620 -0.78 -33.85 -37.36
C ASN A 620 0.40 -34.73 -36.93
N GLN A 621 1.03 -34.39 -35.81
CA GLN A 621 2.17 -35.11 -35.25
C GLN A 621 1.75 -36.23 -34.27
N GLU A 622 0.47 -36.64 -34.24
CA GLU A 622 -0.07 -37.68 -33.34
C GLU A 622 0.80 -38.95 -33.36
N GLU A 623 1.12 -39.48 -34.56
CA GLU A 623 1.89 -40.73 -34.71
C GLU A 623 3.40 -40.56 -34.44
N HIS A 624 3.96 -39.37 -34.65
CA HIS A 624 5.41 -39.11 -34.56
C HIS A 624 5.85 -38.53 -33.22
N ASN A 625 4.94 -37.88 -32.48
CA ASN A 625 5.23 -37.24 -31.20
C ASN A 625 4.08 -37.43 -30.20
N GLN A 626 3.83 -38.69 -29.85
CA GLN A 626 2.77 -39.09 -28.91
C GLN A 626 2.81 -38.32 -27.58
N LYS A 627 4.01 -37.96 -27.08
CA LYS A 627 4.16 -37.18 -25.84
C LYS A 627 3.56 -35.77 -25.98
N ARG A 628 3.92 -35.03 -27.04
CA ARG A 628 3.40 -33.68 -27.29
C ARG A 628 1.90 -33.72 -27.56
N TYR A 629 1.44 -34.68 -28.35
CA TYR A 629 0.02 -34.84 -28.65
C TYR A 629 -0.80 -35.16 -27.39
N SER A 630 -0.34 -36.11 -26.56
CA SER A 630 -1.02 -36.47 -25.31
C SER A 630 -1.07 -35.29 -24.33
N ALA A 631 0.00 -34.50 -24.23
CA ALA A 631 0.02 -33.28 -23.42
C ALA A 631 -0.98 -32.23 -23.93
N HIS A 632 -1.06 -32.04 -25.24
CA HIS A 632 -2.04 -31.13 -25.86
C HIS A 632 -3.48 -31.57 -25.60
N LYS A 633 -3.80 -32.86 -25.78
CA LYS A 633 -5.13 -33.41 -25.45
C LYS A 633 -5.46 -33.29 -23.96
N ALA A 634 -4.50 -33.53 -23.07
CA ALA A 634 -4.69 -33.34 -21.63
C ALA A 634 -5.00 -31.87 -21.29
N CYS A 635 -4.30 -30.92 -21.92
CA CYS A 635 -4.55 -29.49 -21.77
C CYS A 635 -5.98 -29.10 -22.19
N LEU A 636 -6.43 -29.52 -23.38
CA LEU A 636 -7.79 -29.24 -23.85
C LEU A 636 -8.86 -29.85 -22.93
N LYS A 637 -8.61 -31.07 -22.43
CA LYS A 637 -9.48 -31.73 -21.45
C LYS A 637 -9.53 -30.95 -20.14
N ASP A 638 -8.39 -30.54 -19.60
CA ASP A 638 -8.32 -29.75 -18.35
C ASP A 638 -9.06 -28.41 -18.51
N LEU A 639 -8.93 -27.73 -19.65
CA LEU A 639 -9.69 -26.50 -19.93
C LEU A 639 -11.20 -26.74 -19.98
N SER A 640 -11.64 -27.82 -20.63
CA SER A 640 -13.06 -28.18 -20.70
C SER A 640 -13.64 -28.49 -19.32
N GLU A 641 -12.93 -29.30 -18.52
CA GLU A 641 -13.34 -29.62 -17.15
C GLU A 641 -13.41 -28.38 -16.25
N LEU A 642 -12.39 -27.51 -16.32
CA LEU A 642 -12.36 -26.26 -15.53
C LEU A 642 -13.46 -25.28 -15.96
N ALA A 643 -13.71 -25.14 -17.26
CA ALA A 643 -14.78 -24.26 -17.77
C ALA A 643 -16.17 -24.75 -17.35
N GLN A 644 -16.40 -26.07 -17.40
CA GLN A 644 -17.63 -26.68 -16.92
C GLN A 644 -17.84 -26.46 -15.42
N ASP A 645 -16.80 -26.70 -14.61
CA ASP A 645 -16.89 -26.51 -13.16
C ASP A 645 -17.05 -25.02 -12.81
N TYR A 646 -16.31 -24.12 -13.45
CA TYR A 646 -16.46 -22.68 -13.28
C TYR A 646 -17.89 -22.21 -13.60
N ARG A 647 -18.47 -22.68 -14.71
CA ARG A 647 -19.87 -22.41 -15.05
C ARG A 647 -20.82 -22.95 -13.97
N ALA A 648 -20.56 -24.12 -13.40
CA ALA A 648 -21.37 -24.67 -12.31
C ALA A 648 -21.25 -23.83 -11.01
N VAL A 649 -20.04 -23.42 -10.63
CA VAL A 649 -19.79 -22.56 -9.46
C VAL A 649 -20.43 -21.19 -9.64
N LEU A 650 -20.28 -20.59 -10.82
CA LEU A 650 -20.87 -19.30 -11.17
C LEU A 650 -22.41 -19.35 -11.04
N ASN A 651 -23.02 -20.48 -11.40
CA ASN A 651 -24.46 -20.72 -11.31
C ASN A 651 -24.96 -21.25 -9.94
N SER A 652 -24.10 -21.46 -8.94
CA SER A 652 -24.46 -22.10 -7.66
C SER A 652 -25.40 -21.27 -6.73
N GLY A 653 -25.86 -20.10 -7.18
CA GLY A 653 -26.81 -19.23 -6.48
C GLY A 653 -26.20 -18.38 -5.36
N ILE A 654 -27.02 -17.54 -4.73
CA ILE A 654 -26.58 -16.64 -3.64
C ILE A 654 -26.30 -17.38 -2.32
N GLY A 655 -26.99 -18.49 -2.08
CA GLY A 655 -26.86 -19.25 -0.83
C GLY A 655 -25.44 -19.80 -0.63
N SER A 656 -24.81 -20.26 -1.70
CA SER A 656 -23.41 -20.74 -1.70
C SER A 656 -22.36 -19.63 -1.61
N ALA A 657 -22.73 -18.37 -1.86
CA ALA A 657 -21.84 -17.21 -1.72
C ALA A 657 -21.89 -16.56 -0.32
N SER A 658 -22.95 -16.83 0.45
CA SER A 658 -23.25 -16.16 1.71
C SER A 658 -23.32 -17.14 2.90
N VAL A 659 -24.52 -17.64 3.22
CA VAL A 659 -24.78 -18.43 4.44
C VAL A 659 -24.23 -19.86 4.36
N PHE A 660 -24.08 -20.41 3.16
CA PHE A 660 -23.60 -21.77 2.92
C PHE A 660 -22.28 -21.81 2.15
N ASP A 661 -21.44 -20.78 2.28
CA ASP A 661 -20.10 -20.75 1.67
C ASP A 661 -19.11 -21.64 2.43
N TYR A 662 -19.45 -22.93 2.55
CA TYR A 662 -18.66 -23.92 3.27
C TYR A 662 -17.33 -24.22 2.56
N ASN A 663 -17.29 -24.03 1.24
CA ASN A 663 -16.18 -24.46 0.39
C ASN A 663 -15.41 -23.32 -0.27
N GLY A 664 -15.87 -22.06 -0.18
CA GLY A 664 -15.19 -20.88 -0.71
C GLY A 664 -15.51 -20.58 -2.17
N ARG A 665 -16.76 -20.27 -2.49
CA ARG A 665 -17.23 -20.04 -3.88
C ARG A 665 -16.35 -19.04 -4.64
N GLU A 666 -16.08 -17.88 -4.04
CA GLU A 666 -15.27 -16.83 -4.68
C GLU A 666 -13.80 -17.24 -4.86
N LEU A 667 -13.26 -18.07 -3.96
CA LEU A 667 -11.92 -18.64 -4.12
C LEU A 667 -11.88 -19.63 -5.28
N PHE A 668 -12.91 -20.47 -5.45
CA PHE A 668 -12.99 -21.38 -6.59
C PHE A 668 -13.09 -20.63 -7.92
N LEU A 669 -13.99 -19.64 -8.03
CA LEU A 669 -14.14 -18.84 -9.26
C LEU A 669 -12.80 -18.24 -9.70
N SER A 670 -12.19 -17.47 -8.81
CA SER A 670 -10.91 -16.82 -9.07
C SER A 670 -9.74 -17.78 -9.29
N THR A 671 -9.74 -18.95 -8.64
CA THR A 671 -8.74 -20.01 -8.87
C THR A 671 -8.88 -20.61 -10.27
N GLN A 672 -10.11 -20.89 -10.68
CA GLN A 672 -10.40 -21.49 -11.99
C GLN A 672 -10.08 -20.52 -13.12
N GLU A 673 -10.37 -19.22 -12.98
CA GLU A 673 -9.95 -18.20 -13.96
C GLU A 673 -8.44 -18.19 -14.16
N ASP A 674 -7.67 -18.22 -13.06
CA ASP A 674 -6.21 -18.25 -13.07
C ASP A 674 -5.68 -19.51 -13.78
N LEU A 675 -6.22 -20.68 -13.42
CA LEU A 675 -5.87 -21.96 -14.02
C LEU A 675 -6.21 -22.00 -15.52
N MET A 676 -7.44 -21.65 -15.89
CA MET A 676 -7.90 -21.69 -17.28
C MET A 676 -7.04 -20.79 -18.17
N VAL A 677 -6.79 -19.54 -17.77
CA VAL A 677 -5.98 -18.61 -18.57
C VAL A 677 -4.52 -19.08 -18.64
N SER A 678 -3.97 -19.59 -17.55
CA SER A 678 -2.59 -20.11 -17.53
C SER A 678 -2.42 -21.35 -18.41
N ILE A 679 -3.36 -22.29 -18.35
CA ILE A 679 -3.34 -23.52 -19.17
C ILE A 679 -3.53 -23.18 -20.66
N ALA A 680 -4.35 -22.17 -20.97
CA ALA A 680 -4.51 -21.66 -22.34
C ALA A 680 -3.29 -20.85 -22.85
N GLY A 681 -2.20 -20.78 -22.09
CA GLY A 681 -0.97 -20.06 -22.47
C GLY A 681 -1.04 -18.53 -22.32
N GLY A 682 -2.07 -18.03 -21.65
CA GLY A 682 -2.18 -16.63 -21.26
C GLY A 682 -1.24 -16.26 -20.10
N GLN A 683 -1.08 -14.97 -19.84
CA GLN A 683 -0.43 -14.46 -18.64
C GLN A 683 -1.48 -14.16 -17.59
N SER A 684 -1.52 -15.00 -16.56
CA SER A 684 -2.32 -14.71 -15.37
C SER A 684 -1.67 -13.58 -14.56
N SER A 685 -2.50 -12.62 -14.14
CA SER A 685 -2.13 -11.57 -13.22
C SER A 685 -3.25 -11.28 -12.24
N GLY A 686 -2.90 -10.84 -11.04
CA GLY A 686 -3.93 -10.30 -10.17
C GLY A 686 -3.44 -9.54 -8.97
N SER A 687 -4.40 -8.91 -8.31
CA SER A 687 -4.16 -8.06 -7.16
C SER A 687 -5.32 -8.11 -6.17
N CYS A 688 -5.05 -7.89 -4.90
CA CYS A 688 -6.04 -7.28 -4.00
C CYS A 688 -5.64 -5.81 -3.81
N VAL A 689 -6.18 -5.11 -2.82
CA VAL A 689 -5.70 -3.76 -2.51
C VAL A 689 -4.18 -3.80 -2.31
N SER A 690 -3.65 -4.57 -1.36
CA SER A 690 -2.23 -4.61 -0.94
C SER A 690 -1.33 -5.62 -1.68
N ASN A 691 -1.92 -6.60 -2.36
CA ASN A 691 -1.25 -7.79 -2.91
C ASN A 691 -0.62 -8.77 -1.89
N LYS A 692 -0.95 -8.62 -0.60
CA LYS A 692 -0.43 -9.50 0.45
C LYS A 692 -1.48 -10.47 0.96
N ASP A 693 -2.69 -9.97 1.16
CA ASP A 693 -3.72 -10.65 1.93
C ASP A 693 -4.52 -11.62 1.05
N ARG A 694 -5.68 -11.18 0.54
CA ARG A 694 -6.56 -11.96 -0.35
C ARG A 694 -5.84 -12.57 -1.55
N LYS A 695 -4.86 -11.87 -2.13
CA LYS A 695 -4.11 -12.40 -3.29
C LYS A 695 -3.19 -13.55 -2.91
N TRP A 696 -2.58 -13.55 -1.72
CA TRP A 696 -1.87 -14.75 -1.26
C TRP A 696 -2.82 -15.91 -1.05
N ILE A 697 -3.97 -15.69 -0.43
CA ILE A 697 -4.97 -16.76 -0.20
C ILE A 697 -5.41 -17.37 -1.54
N GLN A 698 -5.70 -16.54 -2.54
CA GLN A 698 -6.00 -17.03 -3.89
C GLN A 698 -4.83 -17.81 -4.51
N ILE A 699 -3.59 -17.29 -4.44
CA ILE A 699 -2.40 -18.01 -4.96
C ILE A 699 -2.22 -19.35 -4.25
N CYS A 700 -2.36 -19.39 -2.92
CA CYS A 700 -2.26 -20.59 -2.10
C CYS A 700 -3.31 -21.63 -2.50
N HIS A 701 -4.56 -21.19 -2.72
CA HIS A 701 -5.65 -22.05 -3.16
C HIS A 701 -5.43 -22.59 -4.59
N THR A 702 -4.96 -21.74 -5.51
CA THR A 702 -4.62 -22.13 -6.88
C THR A 702 -3.46 -23.12 -6.94
N ASN A 703 -2.40 -22.88 -6.15
CA ASN A 703 -1.27 -23.82 -6.04
C ASN A 703 -1.72 -25.16 -5.48
N ALA A 704 -2.58 -25.17 -4.46
CA ALA A 704 -3.16 -26.40 -3.92
C ALA A 704 -4.00 -27.14 -4.97
N ALA A 705 -4.76 -26.42 -5.80
CA ALA A 705 -5.59 -27.04 -6.84
C ALA A 705 -4.74 -27.70 -7.92
N TYR A 706 -3.63 -27.07 -8.31
CA TYR A 706 -2.65 -27.65 -9.22
C TYR A 706 -2.01 -28.92 -8.65
N ILE A 707 -1.53 -28.87 -7.39
CA ILE A 707 -0.97 -30.05 -6.72
C ILE A 707 -2.01 -31.17 -6.60
N TYR A 708 -3.25 -30.84 -6.22
CA TYR A 708 -4.34 -31.81 -6.16
C TYR A 708 -4.56 -32.51 -7.51
N ARG A 709 -4.52 -31.76 -8.61
CA ARG A 709 -4.61 -32.31 -9.97
C ARG A 709 -3.47 -33.25 -10.32
N LEU A 710 -2.26 -32.98 -9.83
CA LEU A 710 -1.11 -33.86 -10.02
C LEU A 710 -1.25 -35.17 -9.24
N ILE A 711 -1.71 -35.10 -7.98
CA ILE A 711 -1.86 -36.27 -7.10
C ILE A 711 -3.06 -37.14 -7.53
N TYR A 712 -4.24 -36.52 -7.66
CA TYR A 712 -5.51 -37.23 -7.82
C TYR A 712 -6.00 -37.32 -9.27
N LYS A 713 -5.22 -36.80 -10.23
CA LYS A 713 -5.49 -36.84 -11.68
C LYS A 713 -6.85 -36.23 -12.10
N ARG A 714 -7.42 -35.37 -11.25
CA ARG A 714 -8.62 -34.54 -11.50
C ARG A 714 -8.49 -33.21 -10.77
N TRP A 715 -9.18 -32.18 -11.22
CA TRP A 715 -9.25 -30.91 -10.48
C TRP A 715 -10.12 -31.06 -9.22
N PRO A 716 -9.80 -30.35 -8.11
CA PRO A 716 -10.72 -30.25 -6.99
C PRO A 716 -11.95 -29.43 -7.43
N LYS A 717 -13.11 -29.79 -6.92
CA LYS A 717 -14.38 -29.14 -7.24
C LYS A 717 -14.94 -28.41 -6.04
N PHE A 718 -15.66 -27.32 -6.28
CA PHE A 718 -16.41 -26.64 -5.23
C PHE A 718 -17.43 -27.55 -4.54
N SER A 719 -17.95 -28.55 -5.25
CA SER A 719 -18.91 -29.54 -4.74
C SER A 719 -18.27 -30.76 -4.09
N ASP A 720 -16.94 -30.84 -4.01
CA ASP A 720 -16.26 -31.95 -3.34
C ASP A 720 -16.65 -32.00 -1.85
N THR A 721 -16.82 -33.22 -1.33
CA THR A 721 -17.15 -33.50 0.07
C THR A 721 -16.34 -34.70 0.57
N GLY A 722 -16.39 -35.01 1.87
CA GLY A 722 -15.72 -36.17 2.44
C GLY A 722 -14.21 -36.18 2.17
N THR A 723 -13.68 -37.34 1.81
CA THR A 723 -12.24 -37.58 1.60
C THR A 723 -11.63 -36.62 0.57
N ASP A 724 -12.31 -36.37 -0.53
CA ASP A 724 -11.81 -35.51 -1.61
C ASP A 724 -11.62 -34.06 -1.14
N ARG A 725 -12.60 -33.54 -0.40
CA ARG A 725 -12.51 -32.21 0.22
C ARG A 725 -11.40 -32.18 1.27
N THR A 726 -11.34 -33.18 2.15
CA THR A 726 -10.28 -33.28 3.18
C THR A 726 -8.88 -33.29 2.57
N ASN A 727 -8.69 -34.03 1.48
CA ASN A 727 -7.41 -34.07 0.77
C ASN A 727 -7.01 -32.69 0.24
N PHE A 728 -7.95 -31.97 -0.39
CA PHE A 728 -7.71 -30.62 -0.88
C PHE A 728 -7.40 -29.64 0.26
N VAL A 729 -8.22 -29.65 1.33
CA VAL A 729 -8.05 -28.84 2.54
C VAL A 729 -6.66 -29.03 3.16
N ASN A 730 -6.20 -30.27 3.27
CA ASN A 730 -4.88 -30.60 3.82
C ASN A 730 -3.73 -30.01 2.98
N ILE A 731 -3.85 -30.02 1.65
CA ILE A 731 -2.84 -29.39 0.77
C ILE A 731 -2.84 -27.88 0.99
N VAL A 732 -4.02 -27.23 0.99
CA VAL A 732 -4.13 -25.78 1.23
C VAL A 732 -3.52 -25.40 2.58
N ALA A 733 -3.90 -26.09 3.65
CA ALA A 733 -3.41 -25.81 4.99
C ALA A 733 -1.89 -25.98 5.09
N ARG A 734 -1.32 -27.01 4.45
CA ARG A 734 0.13 -27.24 4.42
C ARG A 734 0.90 -26.14 3.69
N LEU A 735 0.38 -25.66 2.56
CA LEU A 735 0.97 -24.52 1.86
C LEU A 735 0.85 -23.23 2.67
N TYR A 736 -0.27 -23.02 3.36
CA TYR A 736 -0.48 -21.84 4.20
C TYR A 736 0.52 -21.77 5.35
N ILE A 737 0.69 -22.87 6.12
CA ILE A 737 1.60 -22.92 7.27
C ILE A 737 3.09 -22.93 6.88
N SER A 738 3.41 -23.04 5.59
CA SER A 738 4.78 -22.77 5.11
C SER A 738 5.19 -21.31 5.33
N GLN A 739 4.22 -20.42 5.59
CA GLN A 739 4.40 -18.98 5.80
C GLN A 739 5.07 -18.26 4.62
N HIS A 740 5.03 -18.83 3.41
CA HIS A 740 5.59 -18.21 2.22
C HIS A 740 4.94 -16.84 1.93
N GLY A 741 3.60 -16.79 1.94
CA GLY A 741 2.86 -15.54 1.77
C GLY A 741 3.01 -14.54 2.91
N HIS A 742 3.13 -15.04 4.15
CA HIS A 742 3.37 -14.21 5.33
C HIS A 742 4.72 -13.50 5.23
N ARG A 743 5.78 -14.24 4.87
CA ARG A 743 7.10 -13.65 4.66
C ARG A 743 7.12 -12.66 3.50
N TYR A 744 6.41 -12.99 2.41
CA TYR A 744 6.18 -12.06 1.30
C TYR A 744 5.48 -10.78 1.77
N ALA A 745 4.53 -10.89 2.70
CA ALA A 745 3.79 -9.76 3.24
C ALA A 745 4.68 -8.85 4.09
N GLY A 746 5.47 -9.39 5.03
CA GLY A 746 6.29 -8.57 5.92
C GLY A 746 7.54 -7.96 5.28
N GLN A 747 7.97 -8.40 4.10
CA GLN A 747 8.95 -7.63 3.30
C GLN A 747 8.46 -6.22 2.89
N ASN A 748 7.14 -5.97 2.95
CA ASN A 748 6.58 -4.66 2.60
C ASN A 748 6.57 -3.67 3.78
N ALA A 749 6.60 -4.18 5.01
CA ALA A 749 6.69 -3.43 6.25
C ALA A 749 7.35 -4.38 7.24
N PRO A 750 8.66 -4.21 7.53
CA PRO A 750 9.49 -5.23 8.17
C PRO A 750 8.76 -5.95 9.30
N ASP A 751 8.61 -7.25 9.08
CA ASP A 751 8.12 -8.27 10.02
C ASP A 751 6.68 -8.07 10.51
N SER A 752 5.89 -7.41 9.69
CA SER A 752 4.44 -7.61 9.64
C SER A 752 4.11 -8.91 8.87
N ASP A 753 4.75 -10.02 9.27
CA ASP A 753 4.69 -11.35 8.64
C ASP A 753 3.35 -12.03 8.95
N GLY A 754 2.26 -11.48 8.41
CA GLY A 754 0.90 -11.94 8.64
C GLY A 754 0.01 -11.79 7.42
N ILE A 755 -1.16 -12.39 7.47
CA ILE A 755 -2.22 -12.25 6.47
C ILE A 755 -3.43 -11.60 7.14
N LYS A 756 -3.94 -10.49 6.57
CA LYS A 756 -5.07 -9.77 7.15
C LYS A 756 -6.36 -10.61 7.08
N THR A 757 -7.10 -10.65 8.18
CA THR A 757 -8.43 -11.27 8.35
C THR A 757 -8.62 -12.63 7.65
N PRO A 758 -7.75 -13.63 7.88
CA PRO A 758 -7.78 -14.87 7.10
C PRO A 758 -9.05 -15.69 7.37
N ASP A 759 -9.60 -15.66 8.60
CA ASP A 759 -10.89 -16.31 8.94
C ASP A 759 -12.08 -15.77 8.11
N MET A 760 -11.98 -14.57 7.54
CA MET A 760 -13.04 -14.00 6.69
C MET A 760 -12.95 -14.48 5.24
N TYR A 761 -11.75 -14.88 4.80
CA TYR A 761 -11.44 -15.22 3.42
C TYR A 761 -11.37 -16.73 3.20
N LEU A 762 -10.92 -17.47 4.21
CA LEU A 762 -10.80 -18.91 4.16
C LEU A 762 -12.13 -19.58 4.51
N PRO A 763 -12.49 -20.65 3.79
CA PRO A 763 -13.54 -21.57 4.20
C PRO A 763 -13.24 -22.13 5.60
N LYS A 764 -14.30 -22.36 6.37
CA LYS A 764 -14.19 -22.75 7.78
C LYS A 764 -13.35 -24.02 7.97
N ASP A 765 -13.51 -25.02 7.10
CA ASP A 765 -12.75 -26.27 7.18
C ASP A 765 -11.24 -26.08 6.94
N ILE A 766 -10.86 -25.20 6.00
CA ILE A 766 -9.46 -24.80 5.80
C ILE A 766 -8.91 -24.06 7.03
N ALA A 767 -9.69 -23.11 7.57
CA ALA A 767 -9.29 -22.36 8.76
C ALA A 767 -9.05 -23.28 9.98
N GLU A 768 -9.94 -24.26 10.20
CA GLU A 768 -9.79 -25.23 11.29
C GLU A 768 -8.63 -26.22 11.05
N ALA A 769 -8.39 -26.63 9.80
CA ALA A 769 -7.23 -27.45 9.46
C ALA A 769 -5.91 -26.72 9.77
N ILE A 770 -5.82 -25.41 9.46
CA ILE A 770 -4.65 -24.58 9.80
C ILE A 770 -4.46 -24.50 11.32
N LYS A 771 -5.51 -24.15 12.07
CA LYS A 771 -5.46 -24.06 13.54
C LYS A 771 -5.03 -25.38 14.18
N THR A 772 -5.52 -26.50 13.63
CA THR A 772 -5.17 -27.85 14.09
C THR A 772 -3.71 -28.17 13.82
N LEU A 773 -3.21 -27.92 12.59
CA LEU A 773 -1.81 -28.18 12.24
C LEU A 773 -0.81 -27.33 13.03
N LEU A 774 -1.21 -26.11 13.42
CA LEU A 774 -0.42 -25.22 14.25
C LEU A 774 -0.60 -25.47 15.76
N ASN A 775 -1.53 -26.35 16.14
CA ASN A 775 -1.93 -26.56 17.52
C ASN A 775 -2.24 -25.24 18.27
N ASN A 776 -2.90 -24.31 17.58
CA ASN A 776 -3.18 -22.97 18.11
C ASN A 776 -4.53 -22.44 17.56
N PRO A 777 -5.59 -22.36 18.40
CA PRO A 777 -6.89 -21.87 17.97
C PRO A 777 -6.89 -20.38 17.56
N ASN A 778 -5.90 -19.61 18.04
CA ASN A 778 -5.75 -18.18 17.75
C ASN A 778 -4.78 -17.91 16.59
N ALA A 779 -4.27 -18.93 15.89
CA ALA A 779 -3.24 -18.74 14.85
C ALA A 779 -3.66 -17.69 13.78
N LEU A 780 -4.89 -17.80 13.28
CA LEU A 780 -5.42 -16.90 12.25
C LEU A 780 -5.71 -15.48 12.77
N ARG A 781 -6.06 -15.33 14.05
CA ARG A 781 -6.16 -14.02 14.72
C ARG A 781 -4.77 -13.39 14.88
N ASN A 782 -3.75 -14.19 15.22
CA ASN A 782 -2.39 -13.71 15.36
C ASN A 782 -1.86 -13.20 14.01
N ASP A 783 -2.14 -13.91 12.92
CA ASP A 783 -1.80 -13.48 11.56
C ASP A 783 -2.43 -12.12 11.21
N ASP A 784 -3.69 -11.88 11.60
CA ASP A 784 -4.37 -10.61 11.37
C ASP A 784 -3.76 -9.45 12.16
N ILE A 785 -3.39 -9.69 13.42
CA ILE A 785 -2.70 -8.71 14.27
C ILE A 785 -1.34 -8.34 13.65
N LEU A 786 -0.54 -9.34 13.27
CA LEU A 786 0.76 -9.13 12.64
C LEU A 786 0.63 -8.38 11.30
N ALA A 787 -0.37 -8.74 10.48
CA ALA A 787 -0.62 -8.06 9.21
C ALA A 787 -1.01 -6.59 9.41
N SER A 788 -1.83 -6.30 10.42
CA SER A 788 -2.33 -4.95 10.71
C SER A 788 -1.26 -4.01 11.24
N ASN A 789 -0.19 -4.54 11.87
CA ASN A 789 0.95 -3.76 12.31
C ASN A 789 1.72 -3.07 11.15
N ASN A 790 1.44 -3.43 9.88
CA ASN A 790 2.06 -2.80 8.72
C ASN A 790 1.64 -1.34 8.47
N VAL A 791 0.57 -0.86 9.12
CA VAL A 791 0.17 0.55 9.09
C VAL A 791 0.35 1.10 10.51
N VAL A 792 1.19 2.13 10.67
CA VAL A 792 1.51 2.72 11.98
C VAL A 792 0.27 3.08 12.81
N LYS A 793 -0.76 3.68 12.19
CA LYS A 793 -2.01 4.05 12.88
C LYS A 793 -2.89 2.86 13.28
N GLU A 794 -2.64 1.66 12.74
CA GLU A 794 -3.36 0.42 13.06
C GLU A 794 -2.62 -0.43 14.10
N ILE A 795 -1.47 0.03 14.62
CA ILE A 795 -0.70 -0.67 15.66
C ILE A 795 -1.44 -0.57 17.01
N GLY A 796 -2.32 -1.54 17.26
CA GLY A 796 -3.12 -1.65 18.48
C GLY A 796 -3.86 -0.35 18.77
N ASP A 797 -3.66 0.21 19.96
CA ASP A 797 -4.25 1.47 20.41
C ASP A 797 -3.25 2.64 20.45
N ALA A 798 -2.15 2.56 19.68
CA ALA A 798 -1.06 3.54 19.72
C ALA A 798 -1.54 5.00 19.59
N LEU A 799 -2.46 5.30 18.67
CA LEU A 799 -3.01 6.66 18.50
C LEU A 799 -3.77 7.17 19.74
N ALA A 800 -4.52 6.28 20.41
CA ALA A 800 -5.25 6.62 21.62
C ALA A 800 -4.31 6.88 22.81
N GLN A 801 -3.14 6.23 22.82
CA GLN A 801 -2.10 6.40 23.85
C GLN A 801 -1.21 7.63 23.64
N VAL A 802 -1.30 8.33 22.49
CA VAL A 802 -0.52 9.55 22.25
C VAL A 802 -0.93 10.62 23.27
N ASN A 803 0.07 11.11 24.01
CA ASN A 803 -0.07 12.20 24.97
C ASN A 803 0.62 13.47 24.44
N PRO A 804 -0.10 14.37 23.73
CA PRO A 804 0.44 15.62 23.21
C PRO A 804 1.16 16.45 24.26
N GLY A 805 2.32 16.99 23.89
CA GLY A 805 3.18 17.82 24.71
C GLY A 805 4.10 17.05 25.64
N PHE A 806 3.89 15.73 25.80
CA PHE A 806 4.55 14.96 26.86
C PHE A 806 6.07 14.88 26.70
N SER A 807 6.57 14.84 25.46
CA SER A 807 8.01 14.76 25.20
C SER A 807 8.78 15.99 25.71
N ASN A 808 8.12 17.16 25.78
CA ASN A 808 8.71 18.38 26.34
C ASN A 808 9.04 18.26 27.84
N TYR A 809 8.34 17.40 28.58
CA TYR A 809 8.62 17.16 30.00
C TYR A 809 9.68 16.08 30.21
N ILE A 810 9.87 15.19 29.24
CA ILE A 810 10.89 14.14 29.30
C ILE A 810 12.29 14.72 29.05
N PHE A 811 12.45 15.69 28.14
CA PHE A 811 13.79 16.21 27.79
C PHE A 811 14.57 16.83 28.96
N PRO A 812 13.98 17.65 29.85
CA PRO A 812 14.70 18.18 31.00
C PRO A 812 15.05 17.06 32.01
N VAL A 813 14.18 16.06 32.16
CA VAL A 813 14.44 14.91 33.05
C VAL A 813 15.59 14.06 32.52
N LEU A 814 15.64 13.80 31.20
CA LEU A 814 16.74 13.05 30.58
C LEU A 814 18.09 13.78 30.62
N ARG A 815 18.09 15.09 30.85
CA ARG A 815 19.32 15.87 31.10
C ARG A 815 19.86 15.69 32.51
N LEU A 816 19.03 15.24 33.46
CA LEU A 816 19.51 14.82 34.78
C LEU A 816 20.19 13.46 34.69
N SER A 817 21.26 13.25 35.44
CA SER A 817 21.85 11.92 35.57
C SER A 817 20.88 10.95 36.26
N GLU A 818 21.01 9.65 35.98
CA GLU A 818 20.16 8.63 36.63
C GLU A 818 20.23 8.68 38.16
N PRO A 819 21.40 8.81 38.81
CA PRO A 819 21.48 9.00 40.26
C PRO A 819 20.69 10.21 40.75
N HIS A 820 20.77 11.35 40.07
CA HIS A 820 20.03 12.56 40.44
C HIS A 820 18.52 12.40 40.28
N ARG A 821 18.05 11.72 39.24
CA ARG A 821 16.62 11.38 39.10
C ARG A 821 16.11 10.55 40.27
N LEU A 822 16.87 9.53 40.67
CA LEU A 822 16.51 8.67 41.80
C LEU A 822 16.53 9.42 43.14
N ILE A 823 17.54 10.27 43.37
CA ILE A 823 17.63 11.11 44.58
C ILE A 823 16.47 12.10 44.63
N LEU A 824 16.16 12.78 43.52
CA LEU A 824 15.03 13.71 43.44
C LEU A 824 13.72 13.01 43.78
N LEU A 825 13.49 11.84 43.18
CA LEU A 825 12.26 11.08 43.38
C LEU A 825 12.15 10.56 44.83
N ALA A 826 13.26 10.11 45.42
CA ALA A 826 13.30 9.69 46.82
C ALA A 826 13.02 10.86 47.77
N GLU A 827 13.58 12.04 47.49
CA GLU A 827 13.35 13.25 48.28
C GLU A 827 11.89 13.70 48.20
N LEU A 828 11.32 13.74 47.00
CA LEU A 828 9.90 14.02 46.80
C LEU A 828 9.02 12.97 47.48
N LYS A 829 9.37 11.69 47.40
CA LYS A 829 8.61 10.62 48.08
C LYS A 829 8.57 10.81 49.59
N ALA A 830 9.71 11.14 50.20
CA ALA A 830 9.78 11.43 51.63
C ALA A 830 8.93 12.65 51.99
N LEU A 831 9.08 13.74 51.23
CA LEU A 831 8.37 14.99 51.47
C LEU A 831 6.85 14.86 51.27
N MET A 832 6.39 14.18 50.21
CA MET A 832 4.96 13.93 49.95
C MET A 832 4.33 12.94 50.95
N GLY A 833 5.15 12.20 51.71
CA GLY A 833 4.71 11.29 52.77
C GLY A 833 4.21 12.00 54.03
N GLU A 834 4.52 13.29 54.19
CA GLU A 834 4.17 14.09 55.37
C GLU A 834 2.70 14.57 55.35
N ASP A 835 1.75 13.63 55.45
CA ASP A 835 0.31 13.91 55.28
C ASP A 835 -0.22 15.01 56.21
N LYS A 836 0.18 15.01 57.50
CA LYS A 836 -0.26 16.03 58.46
C LYS A 836 0.25 17.43 58.10
N PHE A 837 1.48 17.52 57.60
CA PHE A 837 2.06 18.80 57.18
C PHE A 837 1.27 19.39 56.00
N TRP A 838 0.95 18.57 54.99
CA TRP A 838 0.18 19.01 53.83
C TRP A 838 -1.29 19.30 54.15
N GLN A 839 -1.88 18.56 55.09
CA GLN A 839 -3.23 18.82 55.56
C GLN A 839 -3.33 20.19 56.25
N ASN A 840 -2.32 20.58 57.01
CA ASN A 840 -2.24 21.90 57.67
C ASN A 840 -1.94 23.06 56.70
N ALA A 841 -1.45 22.75 55.50
CA ALA A 841 -1.28 23.74 54.44
C ALA A 841 -2.61 24.08 53.72
N LEU A 842 -3.70 23.39 54.05
CA LEU A 842 -5.04 23.65 53.52
C LEU A 842 -5.78 24.69 54.37
N SER A 843 -6.84 25.27 53.80
CA SER A 843 -7.80 26.00 54.61
C SER A 843 -8.50 25.05 55.59
N TYR A 844 -8.91 25.58 56.75
CA TYR A 844 -9.59 24.81 57.80
C TYR A 844 -10.75 23.94 57.28
N TRP A 845 -11.51 24.43 56.30
CA TRP A 845 -12.61 23.65 55.72
C TRP A 845 -12.15 22.55 54.76
N ALA A 846 -11.08 22.79 54.00
CA ALA A 846 -10.55 21.81 53.05
C ALA A 846 -9.82 20.65 53.76
N SER A 847 -9.21 20.90 54.92
CA SER A 847 -8.51 19.87 55.69
C SER A 847 -9.43 18.76 56.23
N PHE A 848 -10.75 18.98 56.32
CA PHE A 848 -11.71 17.92 56.70
C PHE A 848 -11.93 16.87 55.62
N TYR A 849 -11.66 17.19 54.36
CA TYR A 849 -12.01 16.34 53.22
C TYR A 849 -10.81 15.99 52.32
N LYS A 850 -9.65 16.62 52.54
CA LYS A 850 -8.41 16.40 51.77
C LYS A 850 -7.22 16.28 52.70
N SER A 851 -6.30 15.38 52.36
CA SER A 851 -5.03 15.19 53.07
C SER A 851 -3.91 16.14 52.59
N ALA A 852 -4.03 16.73 51.39
CA ALA A 852 -3.03 17.64 50.83
C ALA A 852 -3.62 18.54 49.72
N PRO A 853 -2.94 19.64 49.34
CA PRO A 853 -3.29 20.41 48.14
C PRO A 853 -3.34 19.52 46.89
N ASP A 854 -4.24 19.81 45.95
CA ASP A 854 -4.50 18.89 44.82
C ASP A 854 -3.25 18.55 44.00
N GLY A 855 -2.31 19.48 43.84
CA GLY A 855 -1.06 19.18 43.12
C GLY A 855 -0.06 18.35 43.92
N ILE A 856 0.03 18.57 45.23
CA ILE A 856 0.80 17.70 46.13
C ILE A 856 0.22 16.28 46.11
N SER A 857 -1.11 16.16 46.18
CA SER A 857 -1.82 14.87 46.05
C SER A 857 -1.56 14.19 44.70
N GLN A 858 -1.50 14.95 43.60
CA GLN A 858 -1.17 14.42 42.27
C GLN A 858 0.28 13.94 42.18
N ILE A 859 1.25 14.72 42.69
CA ILE A 859 2.66 14.32 42.77
C ILE A 859 2.78 13.03 43.59
N LYS A 860 2.15 13.00 44.76
CA LYS A 860 2.10 11.81 45.62
C LYS A 860 1.54 10.60 44.88
N SER A 861 0.43 10.79 44.15
CA SER A 861 -0.21 9.72 43.35
C SER A 861 0.74 9.17 42.28
N HIS A 862 1.47 10.01 41.54
CA HIS A 862 2.46 9.55 40.55
C HIS A 862 3.59 8.74 41.19
N ILE A 863 4.03 9.13 42.39
CA ILE A 863 5.09 8.44 43.15
C ILE A 863 4.59 7.14 43.81
N GLN A 864 3.32 7.05 44.16
CA GLN A 864 2.73 5.88 44.82
C GLN A 864 2.25 4.83 43.82
N ASN A 865 1.74 5.26 42.67
CA ASN A 865 1.29 4.36 41.61
C ASN A 865 2.46 3.82 40.76
N SER A 866 3.68 4.28 41.01
CA SER A 866 4.87 3.71 40.42
C SER A 866 5.31 2.47 41.21
N ASP A 867 5.16 1.30 40.59
CA ASP A 867 5.80 0.06 41.06
C ASP A 867 7.32 0.24 41.21
N ILE A 868 7.98 -0.62 42.00
CA ILE A 868 9.45 -0.63 42.20
C ILE A 868 10.23 -0.65 40.86
N ASN A 869 9.62 -1.17 39.79
CA ASN A 869 10.19 -1.25 38.44
C ASN A 869 9.79 -0.10 37.50
N THR A 870 9.08 0.91 37.99
CA THR A 870 8.64 2.04 37.16
C THR A 870 9.81 2.96 36.86
N ASP A 871 9.94 3.34 35.60
CA ASP A 871 10.96 4.26 35.14
C ASP A 871 10.80 5.65 35.80
N SER A 872 11.82 6.03 36.58
CA SER A 872 11.91 7.32 37.28
C SER A 872 11.76 8.52 36.34
N THR A 873 12.17 8.38 35.08
CA THR A 873 12.06 9.41 34.05
C THR A 873 10.61 9.77 33.78
N ALA A 874 9.77 8.76 33.54
CA ALA A 874 8.34 8.95 33.29
C ALA A 874 7.62 9.59 34.49
N VAL A 875 7.93 9.15 35.72
CA VAL A 875 7.33 9.68 36.95
C VAL A 875 7.67 11.17 37.12
N LEU A 876 8.95 11.53 36.99
CA LEU A 876 9.38 12.93 37.09
C LEU A 876 8.80 13.80 35.97
N ALA A 877 8.66 13.27 34.75
CA ALA A 877 8.03 14.02 33.65
C ALA A 877 6.53 14.27 33.89
N HIS A 878 5.81 13.32 34.50
CA HIS A 878 4.43 13.56 34.95
C HIS A 878 4.35 14.64 36.03
N ILE A 879 5.29 14.63 36.98
CA ILE A 879 5.40 15.68 38.01
C ILE A 879 5.67 17.05 37.36
N PHE A 880 6.63 17.12 36.43
CA PHE A 880 6.94 18.35 35.69
C PHE A 880 5.71 18.88 34.93
N ARG A 881 4.99 18.01 34.21
CA ARG A 881 3.75 18.37 33.51
C ARG A 881 2.74 18.98 34.47
N ASP A 882 2.45 18.29 35.56
CA ASP A 882 1.39 18.69 36.48
C ASP A 882 1.72 20.01 37.21
N ILE A 883 3.01 20.35 37.35
CA ILE A 883 3.46 21.63 37.91
C ILE A 883 3.43 22.74 36.85
N VAL A 884 3.92 22.49 35.64
CA VAL A 884 3.94 23.49 34.54
C VAL A 884 2.53 23.92 34.13
N LEU A 885 1.53 23.02 34.24
CA LEU A 885 0.13 23.36 33.95
C LEU A 885 -0.55 24.19 35.05
N ARG A 886 0.13 24.45 36.17
CA ARG A 886 -0.41 25.27 37.28
C ARG A 886 -0.02 26.73 37.09
N PRO A 887 -0.81 27.68 37.64
CA PRO A 887 -0.41 29.08 37.69
C PRO A 887 0.95 29.23 38.39
N GLU A 888 1.85 30.03 37.82
CA GLU A 888 3.19 30.28 38.40
C GLU A 888 3.07 30.70 39.86
N SER A 889 2.20 31.67 40.16
CA SER A 889 1.88 32.08 41.53
C SER A 889 0.39 31.97 41.84
N SER A 890 0.06 31.75 43.12
CA SER A 890 -1.32 31.77 43.60
C SER A 890 -1.39 32.24 45.04
N THR A 891 -2.21 33.25 45.31
CA THR A 891 -2.44 33.75 46.69
C THR A 891 -3.18 32.75 47.59
N LYS A 892 -3.73 31.68 47.02
CA LYS A 892 -4.41 30.60 47.75
C LYS A 892 -3.46 29.43 48.08
N ARG A 893 -2.21 29.48 47.62
CA ARG A 893 -1.20 28.43 47.82
C ARG A 893 -0.40 28.76 49.08
N SER A 894 -0.13 27.76 49.93
CA SER A 894 0.78 27.96 51.06
C SER A 894 2.19 28.24 50.57
N GLY A 895 3.00 28.95 51.38
CA GLY A 895 4.41 29.22 51.06
C GLY A 895 5.16 27.94 50.69
N HIS A 896 5.08 26.91 51.52
CA HIS A 896 5.73 25.62 51.25
C HIS A 896 5.27 24.91 49.97
N THR A 897 3.97 25.01 49.63
CA THR A 897 3.49 24.43 48.36
C THR A 897 4.04 25.21 47.17
N GLN A 898 4.15 26.54 47.30
CA GLN A 898 4.78 27.40 46.30
C GLN A 898 6.27 27.07 46.16
N ASP A 899 6.99 26.94 47.28
CA ASP A 899 8.42 26.64 47.28
C ASP A 899 8.73 25.30 46.59
N VAL A 900 7.91 24.26 46.81
CA VAL A 900 8.06 22.98 46.10
C VAL A 900 7.84 23.14 44.60
N TYR A 901 6.81 23.88 44.20
CA TYR A 901 6.53 24.11 42.77
C TYR A 901 7.63 24.92 42.11
N ASP A 902 8.13 25.96 42.78
CA ASP A 902 9.20 26.82 42.29
C ASP A 902 10.50 26.04 42.16
N ALA A 903 10.85 25.20 43.14
CA ALA A 903 12.04 24.35 43.07
C ALA A 903 12.00 23.38 41.88
N ILE A 904 10.84 22.75 41.63
CA ILE A 904 10.68 21.84 40.50
C ILE A 904 10.62 22.60 39.16
N LEU A 905 9.97 23.77 39.14
CA LEU A 905 9.88 24.61 37.95
C LEU A 905 11.25 25.18 37.55
N ASP A 906 12.07 25.58 38.53
CA ASP A 906 13.46 26.02 38.31
C ASP A 906 14.27 24.92 37.63
N LEU A 907 14.14 23.68 38.12
CA LEU A 907 14.79 22.51 37.51
C LEU A 907 14.30 22.24 36.09
N PHE A 908 12.99 22.36 35.84
CA PHE A 908 12.39 22.14 34.53
C PHE A 908 12.78 23.21 33.49
N GLN A 909 12.81 24.48 33.90
CA GLN A 909 13.09 25.62 33.03
C GLN A 909 14.61 25.82 32.79
N ALA A 910 15.46 25.21 33.62
CA ALA A 910 16.90 25.30 33.49
C ALA A 910 17.39 24.82 32.10
N PRO A 911 18.24 25.61 31.41
CA PRO A 911 18.94 25.15 30.21
C PRO A 911 19.79 23.90 30.49
N ASP A 912 20.39 23.86 31.68
CA ASP A 912 21.14 22.73 32.22
C ASP A 912 20.56 22.33 33.59
N PRO A 913 19.56 21.41 33.61
CA PRO A 913 18.97 20.92 34.85
C PRO A 913 19.98 20.23 35.77
N GLU A 914 21.01 19.60 35.23
CA GLU A 914 22.03 18.90 36.02
C GLU A 914 22.83 19.88 36.87
N ALA A 915 23.21 21.02 36.30
CA ALA A 915 23.91 22.09 37.04
C ALA A 915 23.05 22.76 38.12
N LYS A 916 21.72 22.63 38.04
CA LYS A 916 20.75 23.18 39.01
C LYS A 916 20.30 22.19 40.07
N PHE A 917 20.68 20.93 39.93
CA PHE A 917 20.19 19.86 40.77
C PHE A 917 20.47 20.07 42.26
N ASP A 918 21.71 20.40 42.63
CA ASP A 918 22.11 20.53 44.03
C ASP A 918 21.38 21.66 44.75
N ASP A 919 21.21 22.82 44.09
CA ASP A 919 20.45 23.97 44.61
C ASP A 919 18.99 23.56 44.89
N VAL A 920 18.36 22.89 43.91
CA VAL A 920 16.96 22.44 44.00
C VAL A 920 16.81 21.37 45.09
N LEU A 921 17.75 20.42 45.17
CA LEU A 921 17.74 19.38 46.19
C LEU A 921 17.87 19.97 47.60
N GLN A 922 18.77 20.93 47.79
CA GLN A 922 18.94 21.62 49.07
C GLN A 922 17.65 22.34 49.50
N ASN A 923 16.98 23.01 48.56
CA ASN A 923 15.69 23.66 48.82
C ASN A 923 14.61 22.64 49.24
N LEU A 924 14.48 21.53 48.52
CA LEU A 924 13.53 20.46 48.87
C LEU A 924 13.84 19.84 50.24
N GLN A 925 15.12 19.62 50.56
CA GLN A 925 15.55 19.11 51.86
C GLN A 925 15.23 20.07 53.01
N GLN A 926 15.35 21.38 52.78
CA GLN A 926 14.99 22.39 53.77
C GLN A 926 13.47 22.44 54.02
N ILE A 927 12.66 22.29 52.96
CA ILE A 927 11.20 22.17 53.08
C ILE A 927 10.85 20.88 53.84
N LYS A 928 11.49 19.75 53.51
CA LYS A 928 11.31 18.47 54.20
C LYS A 928 11.66 18.55 55.68
N LYS A 929 12.76 19.22 56.03
CA LYS A 929 13.12 19.45 57.44
C LYS A 929 12.02 20.20 58.18
N THR A 930 11.54 21.30 57.61
CA THR A 930 10.42 22.08 58.17
C THR A 930 9.15 21.24 58.30
N ALA A 931 8.88 20.38 57.31
CA ALA A 931 7.72 19.48 57.33
C ALA A 931 7.81 18.47 58.47
N PHE A 932 8.95 17.80 58.64
CA PHE A 932 9.17 16.84 59.73
C PHE A 932 9.10 17.51 61.11
N GLU A 933 9.72 18.68 61.28
CA GLU A 933 9.66 19.43 62.54
C GLU A 933 8.21 19.81 62.90
N SER A 934 7.45 20.27 61.90
CA SER A 934 6.02 20.59 62.06
C SER A 934 5.18 19.35 62.39
N SER A 935 5.35 18.26 61.63
CA SER A 935 4.67 16.98 61.86
C SER A 935 4.97 16.41 63.25
N ALA A 936 6.22 16.47 63.70
CA ALA A 936 6.64 16.04 65.03
C ALA A 936 6.02 16.90 66.13
N ALA A 937 6.02 18.22 65.97
CA ALA A 937 5.37 19.14 66.93
C ALA A 937 3.85 18.88 67.01
N ILE A 938 3.19 18.60 65.88
CA ILE A 938 1.76 18.24 65.85
C ILE A 938 1.52 16.90 66.53
N MET A 939 2.39 15.90 66.33
CA MET A 939 2.27 14.62 67.03
C MET A 939 2.40 14.80 68.55
N VAL A 940 3.40 15.56 69.00
CA VAL A 940 3.62 15.85 70.43
C VAL A 940 2.47 16.65 71.04
N ALA A 941 1.83 17.55 70.28
CA ALA A 941 0.66 18.30 70.75
C ALA A 941 -0.65 17.50 70.72
N SER A 942 -0.70 16.38 69.98
CA SER A 942 -1.88 15.51 69.84
C SER A 942 -1.91 14.31 70.80
N VAL A 943 -0.75 13.97 71.38
CA VAL A 943 -0.55 12.99 72.47
C VAL A 943 -0.68 13.73 73.79
#